data_AF-A0AAI8FZI6-F1
#
_entry.id   AF-A0AAI8FZI6-F1
#
_cell.length_a   1.000
_cell.length_b   1.000
_cell.length_c   1.000
_cell.angle_alpha   90.00
_cell.angle_beta   90.00
_cell.angle_gamma   90.00
#
_symmetry.space_group_name_H-M   'P 1'
#
loop_
_entity.id
_entity.type
_entity.pdbx_description
1 polymer ?
#
loop_
_entity_poly.entity_id
_entity_poly.type
_entity_poly.pdbx_seq_one_letter_code
_entity_poly.pdbx_strand_id
1 'polypeptide(L)'
;MEKKISDILHSIDNGEYKIPEFQRGYVWNSKQVKEFFKSLYLEYPSGSFLIWKTKDPSKIRGSITDTNSVFHQLILDGQQRLTTIYTIFRGETPDWYEGVSLRTDLYFNLETEEFEYFMQKKMGNNPEWINVSDFLSKGGVGTFITHIQSLDEDVKNYYLSKIVTLNKLGAIQDYGYYIKEITITDLDKVVEIFNLVNKTGTTLNESDLALAIITSNWPEAKDRFREASEEFLKYNYDFSFRNYTRLLNIFTTERGKFTDDIGEITSEKFEEAWKEIKKILAYLINILRDKAFIDSSDSFSTLYVYYVLGYYLMKNGGQFKSEEEANKAIYWMYTALLWGRFSGSSESFLEKDMNAIKENNSIDALIKEMHLFRGTNLYLRPEDVTMQGVRSRIYNLFYSAVRAQNAKDWTNPVLSLYSKSVGYNNKLERHHIFPKAFLYKKYSSSSSIHKALVNEISNIAFITQKSNIKILDGDPAEYLPNIDPEQLRKQFVPTDTSLYTLENYEEFLDVRRKKLTDGINKFLKSYYEDYSKDIKNQDLQHYDEEIENIEISLRNIISDRLELACELDAYQELIPEHIKGKVNGRIKNWLGKNPGEDKNQFNNLRRRMDFFDMQEYKDVIVSKPAYPLFEETFGSKGTLEVRFNQIAELRNSIRHSRDVTDATIKDGEASIMWFTSIIRPYLKKAEVMNDNE
;
A
#
# COMPACT_ATOMS: atom_id res chain seq x y z
N MET A 1 -13.69 6.82 -45.30
CA MET A 1 -12.70 7.03 -46.38
C MET A 1 -11.38 6.47 -45.88
N GLU A 2 -10.56 5.87 -46.75
CA GLU A 2 -9.22 5.43 -46.37
C GLU A 2 -8.24 6.61 -46.53
N LYS A 3 -7.41 6.87 -45.52
CA LYS A 3 -6.33 7.87 -45.56
C LYS A 3 -5.04 7.25 -45.05
N LYS A 4 -3.90 7.59 -45.67
CA LYS A 4 -2.58 7.13 -45.21
C LYS A 4 -2.17 7.86 -43.93
N ILE A 5 -1.27 7.25 -43.16
CA ILE A 5 -0.67 7.90 -41.99
C ILE A 5 -0.06 9.26 -42.36
N SER A 6 0.69 9.34 -43.46
CA SER A 6 1.27 10.61 -43.95
C SER A 6 0.23 11.71 -44.14
N ASP A 7 -0.90 11.41 -44.79
CA ASP A 7 -1.98 12.36 -45.04
C ASP A 7 -2.66 12.82 -43.74
N ILE A 8 -2.82 11.88 -42.81
CA ILE A 8 -3.39 12.16 -41.50
C ILE A 8 -2.47 13.09 -40.71
N LEU A 9 -1.16 12.84 -40.71
CA LEU A 9 -0.17 13.70 -40.05
C LEU A 9 -0.16 15.10 -40.64
N HIS A 10 -0.21 15.23 -41.97
CA HIS A 10 -0.35 16.54 -42.62
C HIS A 10 -1.64 17.27 -42.23
N SER A 11 -2.76 16.55 -42.08
CA SER A 11 -4.02 17.14 -41.62
C SER A 11 -3.91 17.67 -40.18
N ILE A 12 -3.11 17.01 -39.33
CA ILE A 12 -2.80 17.46 -37.96
C ILE A 12 -1.93 18.72 -37.99
N ASP A 13 -0.84 18.69 -38.75
CA ASP A 13 0.11 19.82 -38.83
C ASP A 13 -0.57 21.09 -39.35
N ASN A 14 -1.58 20.94 -40.22
CA ASN A 14 -2.41 22.04 -40.73
C ASN A 14 -3.52 22.48 -39.75
N GLY A 15 -3.67 21.83 -38.60
CA GLY A 15 -4.70 22.12 -37.60
C GLY A 15 -6.12 21.71 -38.01
N GLU A 16 -6.29 20.82 -38.99
CA GLU A 16 -7.61 20.33 -39.42
C GLU A 16 -8.19 19.35 -38.40
N TYR A 17 -7.34 18.45 -37.89
CA TYR A 17 -7.70 17.48 -36.86
C TYR A 17 -7.35 17.99 -35.48
N LYS A 18 -8.35 17.93 -34.60
CA LYS A 18 -8.30 18.45 -33.24
C LYS A 18 -8.88 17.39 -32.28
N ILE A 19 -8.62 17.50 -30.98
CA ILE A 19 -9.14 16.54 -29.98
C ILE A 19 -10.19 17.24 -29.10
N PRO A 20 -11.39 16.64 -28.91
CA PRO A 20 -12.38 17.19 -28.01
C PRO A 20 -11.86 17.28 -26.58
N GLU A 21 -12.24 18.35 -25.88
CA GLU A 21 -11.79 18.59 -24.52
C GLU A 21 -12.19 17.46 -23.56
N PHE A 22 -13.36 16.83 -23.70
CA PHE A 22 -13.83 15.76 -22.79
C PHE A 22 -12.99 14.46 -22.81
N GLN A 23 -12.11 14.26 -23.80
CA GLN A 23 -11.30 13.03 -23.86
C GLN A 23 -10.23 12.98 -22.77
N ARG A 24 -9.81 11.79 -22.33
CA ARG A 24 -8.71 11.67 -21.36
C ARG A 24 -7.34 11.99 -21.95
N GLY A 25 -6.34 12.20 -21.11
CA GLY A 25 -4.94 12.32 -21.55
C GLY A 25 -4.37 11.03 -22.17
N TYR A 26 -3.09 11.07 -22.56
CA TYR A 26 -2.34 9.93 -23.05
C TYR A 26 -2.02 8.94 -21.92
N VAL A 27 -2.35 7.66 -22.13
CA VAL A 27 -2.23 6.59 -21.09
C VAL A 27 -1.52 5.33 -21.56
N TRP A 28 -1.11 5.25 -22.82
CA TRP A 28 -0.43 4.06 -23.34
C TRP A 28 0.96 3.90 -22.71
N ASN A 29 1.26 2.68 -22.29
CA ASN A 29 2.58 2.33 -21.79
C ASN A 29 3.53 1.90 -22.92
N SER A 30 4.83 1.79 -22.61
CA SER A 30 5.86 1.42 -23.57
C SER A 30 5.61 0.09 -24.29
N LYS A 31 4.97 -0.89 -23.63
CA LYS A 31 4.64 -2.18 -24.28
C LYS A 31 3.58 -1.99 -25.36
N GLN A 32 2.53 -1.24 -25.08
CA GLN A 32 1.45 -0.95 -26.04
C GLN A 32 1.98 -0.21 -27.27
N VAL A 33 2.89 0.76 -27.09
CA VAL A 33 3.53 1.47 -28.21
C VAL A 33 4.33 0.51 -29.10
N LYS A 34 5.15 -0.36 -28.51
CA LYS A 34 5.95 -1.36 -29.25
C LYS A 34 5.07 -2.34 -30.03
N GLU A 35 4.03 -2.87 -29.38
CA GLU A 35 3.08 -3.79 -30.02
C GLU A 35 2.33 -3.11 -31.16
N PHE A 36 1.93 -1.86 -30.98
CA PHE A 36 1.26 -1.07 -32.00
C PHE A 36 2.15 -0.82 -33.23
N PHE A 37 3.40 -0.40 -33.05
CA PHE A 37 4.33 -0.24 -34.17
C PHE A 37 4.67 -1.57 -34.86
N LYS A 38 4.75 -2.67 -34.11
CA LYS A 38 4.86 -4.01 -34.68
C LYS A 38 3.66 -4.37 -35.55
N SER A 39 2.44 -4.05 -35.12
CA SER A 39 1.23 -4.25 -35.93
C SER A 39 1.26 -3.43 -37.21
N LEU A 40 1.70 -2.16 -37.16
CA LEU A 40 1.84 -1.33 -38.36
C LEU A 40 2.88 -1.92 -39.33
N TYR A 41 4.05 -2.33 -38.82
CA TYR A 41 5.13 -2.93 -39.61
C TYR A 41 4.73 -4.25 -40.29
N LEU A 42 3.88 -5.05 -39.63
CA LEU A 42 3.38 -6.33 -40.15
C LEU A 42 2.09 -6.19 -40.96
N GLU A 43 1.60 -4.95 -41.16
CA GLU A 43 0.32 -4.65 -41.82
C GLU A 43 -0.89 -5.34 -41.17
N TYR A 44 -0.82 -5.60 -39.87
CA TYR A 44 -1.94 -6.17 -39.12
C TYR A 44 -3.04 -5.12 -38.91
N PRO A 45 -4.32 -5.52 -38.78
CA PRO A 45 -5.40 -4.60 -38.47
C PRO A 45 -5.11 -3.83 -37.18
N SER A 46 -5.02 -2.50 -37.27
CA SER A 46 -4.69 -1.62 -36.14
C SER A 46 -5.85 -0.68 -35.75
N GLY A 47 -7.05 -0.94 -36.29
CA GLY A 47 -8.30 -0.26 -35.99
C GLY A 47 -8.68 0.81 -37.03
N SER A 48 -9.56 1.71 -36.63
CA SER A 48 -10.08 2.81 -37.44
C SER A 48 -10.06 4.12 -36.65
N PHE A 49 -10.35 5.24 -37.31
CA PHE A 49 -10.57 6.52 -36.65
C PHE A 49 -12.02 6.95 -36.81
N LEU A 50 -12.61 7.46 -35.72
CA LEU A 50 -13.91 8.11 -35.74
C LEU A 50 -13.69 9.62 -35.59
N ILE A 51 -14.24 10.41 -36.50
CA ILE A 51 -14.12 11.86 -36.52
C ILE A 51 -15.51 12.49 -36.42
N TRP A 52 -15.65 13.46 -35.53
CA TRP A 52 -16.81 14.31 -35.39
C TRP A 52 -16.59 15.63 -36.12
N LYS A 53 -17.44 15.92 -37.11
CA LYS A 53 -17.43 17.16 -37.85
C LYS A 53 -18.45 18.13 -37.24
N THR A 54 -17.98 19.26 -36.72
CA THR A 54 -18.82 20.27 -36.04
C THR A 54 -18.56 21.68 -36.57
N LYS A 55 -19.59 22.53 -36.57
CA LYS A 55 -19.48 23.98 -36.83
C LYS A 55 -19.16 24.78 -35.58
N ASP A 56 -19.48 24.22 -34.42
CA ASP A 56 -19.21 24.81 -33.12
C ASP A 56 -18.08 24.00 -32.46
N PRO A 57 -16.83 24.46 -32.58
CA PRO A 57 -15.66 23.81 -32.02
C PRO A 57 -15.45 24.14 -30.54
N SER A 58 -16.42 24.75 -29.85
CA SER A 58 -16.23 25.59 -28.65
C SER A 58 -15.30 25.05 -27.56
N LYS A 59 -14.91 23.76 -27.55
CA LYS A 59 -13.93 23.17 -26.64
C LYS A 59 -13.04 22.09 -27.24
N ILE A 60 -11.84 22.51 -27.65
CA ILE A 60 -10.79 21.69 -28.24
C ILE A 60 -9.51 21.78 -27.39
N ARG A 61 -8.74 20.69 -27.32
CA ARG A 61 -7.37 20.70 -26.78
C ARG A 61 -6.34 21.26 -27.77
N GLY A 62 -5.45 22.11 -27.28
CA GLY A 62 -4.34 22.71 -28.05
C GLY A 62 -4.63 24.14 -28.53
N SER A 63 -3.66 24.77 -29.20
CA SER A 63 -3.81 26.15 -29.69
C SER A 63 -4.89 26.25 -30.78
N ILE A 64 -5.71 27.30 -30.72
CA ILE A 64 -6.63 27.64 -31.80
C ILE A 64 -5.81 28.24 -32.94
N THR A 65 -5.34 27.41 -33.86
CA THR A 65 -4.97 27.90 -35.19
C THR A 65 -6.26 28.34 -35.88
N ASP A 66 -6.30 29.63 -36.25
CA ASP A 66 -7.37 30.27 -37.03
C ASP A 66 -7.38 29.65 -38.43
N THR A 67 -8.00 28.49 -38.55
CA THR A 67 -8.34 27.94 -39.86
C THR A 67 -9.64 28.63 -40.27
N ASN A 68 -9.67 29.31 -41.42
CA ASN A 68 -10.87 29.90 -42.03
C ASN A 68 -11.94 28.84 -42.41
N SER A 69 -11.93 27.67 -41.78
CA SER A 69 -12.80 26.53 -42.05
C SER A 69 -14.10 26.66 -41.25
N VAL A 70 -15.22 26.59 -41.97
CA VAL A 70 -16.59 26.59 -41.39
C VAL A 70 -16.85 25.34 -40.53
N PHE A 71 -16.03 24.28 -40.67
CA PHE A 71 -16.16 23.03 -39.93
C PHE A 71 -14.82 22.59 -39.34
N HIS A 72 -14.88 22.08 -38.12
CA HIS A 72 -13.77 21.49 -37.38
C HIS A 72 -13.93 19.96 -37.32
N GLN A 73 -12.82 19.23 -37.42
CA GLN A 73 -12.81 17.76 -37.38
C GLN A 73 -12.17 17.27 -36.08
N LEU A 74 -13.00 16.72 -35.19
CA LEU A 74 -12.61 16.29 -33.85
C LEU A 74 -12.47 14.77 -33.79
N ILE A 75 -11.31 14.28 -33.37
CA ILE A 75 -11.06 12.83 -33.25
C ILE A 75 -11.83 12.30 -32.05
N LEU A 76 -12.78 11.38 -32.26
CA LEU A 76 -13.54 10.70 -31.19
C LEU A 76 -12.93 9.36 -30.78
N ASP A 77 -12.40 8.59 -31.72
CA ASP A 77 -11.72 7.32 -31.42
C ASP A 77 -10.34 7.27 -32.07
N GLY A 78 -9.41 6.60 -31.39
CA GLY A 78 -8.04 6.43 -31.84
C GLY A 78 -7.08 7.54 -31.45
N GLN A 79 -7.45 8.45 -30.52
CA GLN A 79 -6.56 9.48 -29.97
C GLN A 79 -5.19 8.91 -29.57
N GLN A 80 -5.15 7.79 -28.85
CA GLN A 80 -3.90 7.21 -28.32
C GLN A 80 -3.01 6.70 -29.45
N ARG A 81 -3.59 6.04 -30.46
CA ARG A 81 -2.89 5.62 -31.68
C ARG A 81 -2.32 6.84 -32.40
N LEU A 82 -3.14 7.85 -32.62
CA LEU A 82 -2.76 9.02 -33.39
C LEU A 82 -1.66 9.83 -32.71
N THR A 83 -1.76 10.03 -31.39
CA THR A 83 -0.73 10.71 -30.60
C THR A 83 0.59 9.95 -30.65
N THR A 84 0.53 8.60 -30.62
CA THR A 84 1.71 7.73 -30.73
C THR A 84 2.36 7.83 -32.11
N ILE A 85 1.57 7.76 -33.18
CA ILE A 85 2.05 7.93 -34.56
C ILE A 85 2.70 9.30 -34.68
N TYR A 86 2.00 10.37 -34.32
CA TYR A 86 2.52 11.74 -34.43
C TYR A 86 3.86 11.90 -33.72
N THR A 87 3.93 11.45 -32.46
CA THR A 87 5.13 11.63 -31.63
C THR A 87 6.36 10.91 -32.17
N ILE A 88 6.20 9.71 -32.71
CA ILE A 88 7.31 8.97 -33.32
C ILE A 88 7.65 9.54 -34.70
N PHE A 89 6.65 9.86 -35.52
CA PHE A 89 6.90 10.35 -36.89
C PHE A 89 7.49 11.76 -36.95
N ARG A 90 7.11 12.63 -36.00
CA ARG A 90 7.59 14.02 -35.92
C ARG A 90 8.73 14.20 -34.94
N GLY A 91 8.94 13.25 -34.02
CA GLY A 91 9.96 13.36 -32.97
C GLY A 91 9.59 14.32 -31.84
N GLU A 92 8.35 14.83 -31.84
CA GLU A 92 7.80 15.74 -30.84
C GLU A 92 6.32 15.44 -30.59
N THR A 93 5.81 15.77 -29.41
CA THR A 93 4.40 15.54 -29.07
C THR A 93 3.49 16.59 -29.71
N PRO A 94 2.28 16.22 -30.15
CA PRO A 94 1.33 17.18 -30.71
C PRO A 94 0.82 18.17 -29.64
N ASP A 95 0.29 19.32 -30.06
CA ASP A 95 -0.18 20.40 -29.17
C ASP A 95 -1.25 20.00 -28.14
N TRP A 96 -2.03 18.95 -28.42
CA TRP A 96 -3.07 18.44 -27.50
C TRP A 96 -2.57 17.37 -26.52
N TYR A 97 -1.27 17.08 -26.52
CA TYR A 97 -0.70 16.05 -25.67
C TYR A 97 -0.76 16.46 -24.18
N GLU A 98 -1.48 15.64 -23.41
CA GLU A 98 -1.54 15.73 -21.96
C GLU A 98 -1.31 14.32 -21.41
N GLY A 99 -0.25 14.05 -20.65
CA GLY A 99 -0.05 12.71 -20.08
C GLY A 99 1.39 12.42 -19.64
N VAL A 100 1.64 11.15 -19.32
CA VAL A 100 2.98 10.64 -18.97
C VAL A 100 3.91 10.68 -20.17
N SER A 101 5.12 11.20 -19.97
CA SER A 101 6.17 11.41 -21.00
C SER A 101 6.22 10.28 -22.02
N LEU A 102 5.72 10.57 -23.22
CA LEU A 102 5.80 9.67 -24.37
C LEU A 102 7.19 9.79 -24.97
N ARG A 103 7.91 8.68 -24.95
CA ARG A 103 9.29 8.58 -25.42
C ARG A 103 9.35 8.58 -26.95
N THR A 104 10.27 9.36 -27.50
CA THR A 104 10.57 9.45 -28.94
C THR A 104 11.73 8.54 -29.37
N ASP A 105 12.44 7.94 -28.43
CA ASP A 105 13.61 7.08 -28.67
C ASP A 105 13.20 5.60 -28.84
N LEU A 106 12.23 5.37 -29.73
CA LEU A 106 11.85 4.03 -30.19
C LEU A 106 12.86 3.56 -31.24
N TYR A 107 13.46 2.39 -31.03
CA TYR A 107 14.41 1.78 -31.94
C TYR A 107 13.84 0.51 -32.56
N PHE A 108 14.29 0.20 -33.77
CA PHE A 108 13.97 -1.02 -34.50
C PHE A 108 15.25 -1.80 -34.81
N ASN A 109 15.24 -3.11 -34.56
CA ASN A 109 16.38 -3.96 -34.85
C ASN A 109 16.27 -4.61 -36.23
N LEU A 110 17.28 -4.42 -37.07
CA LEU A 110 17.30 -4.88 -38.47
C LEU A 110 17.51 -6.40 -38.65
N GLU A 111 17.90 -7.12 -37.59
CA GLU A 111 18.05 -8.58 -37.62
C GLU A 111 16.79 -9.29 -37.14
N THR A 112 16.27 -8.85 -35.99
CA THR A 112 15.17 -9.49 -35.27
C THR A 112 13.80 -8.90 -35.61
N GLU A 113 13.77 -7.74 -36.28
CA GLU A 113 12.57 -6.96 -36.57
C GLU A 113 11.76 -6.59 -35.31
N GLU A 114 12.44 -6.45 -34.18
CA GLU A 114 11.85 -6.06 -32.91
C GLU A 114 11.95 -4.55 -32.66
N PHE A 115 10.88 -3.98 -32.11
CA PHE A 115 10.86 -2.63 -31.58
C PHE A 115 11.26 -2.64 -30.11
N GLU A 116 12.16 -1.77 -29.69
CA GLU A 116 12.52 -1.54 -28.29
C GLU A 116 12.85 -0.07 -28.03
N TYR A 117 12.63 0.38 -26.80
CA TYR A 117 13.09 1.71 -26.40
C TYR A 117 14.59 1.72 -26.09
N PHE A 118 15.23 2.87 -26.28
CA PHE A 118 16.68 3.01 -26.10
C PHE A 118 17.17 2.48 -24.74
N MET A 119 18.22 1.67 -24.80
CA MET A 119 18.96 1.16 -23.64
C MET A 119 20.46 1.19 -23.95
N GLN A 120 21.21 2.06 -23.27
CA GLN A 120 22.65 2.28 -23.52
C GLN A 120 23.46 0.96 -23.60
N LYS A 121 23.23 0.04 -22.66
CA LYS A 121 23.93 -1.25 -22.60
C LYS A 121 23.66 -2.18 -23.80
N LYS A 122 22.50 -2.04 -24.45
CA LYS A 122 22.06 -2.89 -25.57
C LYS A 122 22.36 -2.24 -26.94
N MET A 123 22.26 -0.91 -27.03
CA MET A 123 22.15 -0.21 -28.31
C MET A 123 23.24 0.83 -28.59
N GLY A 124 24.02 1.26 -27.58
CA GLY A 124 24.85 2.47 -27.69
C GLY A 124 25.82 2.53 -28.89
N ASN A 125 26.35 1.38 -29.33
CA ASN A 125 27.26 1.26 -30.49
C ASN A 125 26.85 0.13 -31.44
N ASN A 126 25.59 -0.33 -31.41
CA ASN A 126 25.15 -1.47 -32.22
C ASN A 126 24.42 -0.98 -33.49
N PRO A 127 25.01 -1.14 -34.70
CA PRO A 127 24.42 -0.66 -35.95
C PRO A 127 23.11 -1.38 -36.34
N GLU A 128 22.82 -2.53 -35.74
CA GLU A 128 21.56 -3.25 -35.95
C GLU A 128 20.34 -2.45 -35.46
N TRP A 129 20.52 -1.53 -34.51
CA TRP A 129 19.44 -0.74 -33.93
C TRP A 129 19.37 0.64 -34.57
N ILE A 130 18.25 0.92 -35.23
CA ILE A 130 17.98 2.22 -35.84
C ILE A 130 16.91 2.98 -35.06
N ASN A 131 17.11 4.28 -34.82
CA ASN A 131 16.10 5.13 -34.22
C ASN A 131 14.97 5.36 -35.24
N VAL A 132 13.77 4.90 -34.90
CA VAL A 132 12.60 4.93 -35.78
C VAL A 132 12.14 6.37 -36.03
N SER A 133 12.15 7.21 -34.99
CA SER A 133 11.72 8.61 -35.11
C SER A 133 12.67 9.41 -35.98
N ASP A 134 13.98 9.26 -35.80
CA ASP A 134 14.98 9.88 -36.67
C ASP A 134 14.86 9.40 -38.11
N PHE A 135 14.63 8.10 -38.31
CA PHE A 135 14.49 7.51 -39.64
C PHE A 135 13.25 8.04 -40.38
N LEU A 136 12.08 8.04 -39.72
CA LEU A 136 10.82 8.46 -40.35
C LEU A 136 10.76 9.99 -40.54
N SER A 137 11.12 10.78 -39.52
CA SER A 137 11.04 12.25 -39.58
C SER A 137 11.94 12.85 -40.67
N LYS A 138 13.07 12.21 -40.97
CA LYS A 138 14.03 12.67 -41.99
C LYS A 138 13.69 12.21 -43.40
N GLY A 139 12.58 11.51 -43.63
CA GLY A 139 12.16 11.07 -44.97
C GLY A 139 12.43 9.60 -45.29
N GLY A 140 12.62 8.76 -44.26
CA GLY A 140 12.72 7.31 -44.40
C GLY A 140 13.93 6.85 -45.21
N VAL A 141 13.74 5.81 -46.02
CA VAL A 141 14.82 5.15 -46.77
C VAL A 141 15.56 6.11 -47.70
N GLY A 142 14.85 7.02 -48.37
CA GLY A 142 15.44 7.93 -49.35
C GLY A 142 16.58 8.76 -48.74
N THR A 143 16.30 9.45 -47.64
CA THR A 143 17.30 10.24 -46.92
C THR A 143 18.30 9.37 -46.16
N PHE A 144 17.86 8.22 -45.64
CA PHE A 144 18.74 7.30 -44.94
C PHE A 144 19.86 6.77 -45.84
N ILE A 145 19.57 6.44 -47.10
CA ILE A 145 20.57 6.01 -48.09
C ILE A 145 21.63 7.09 -48.30
N THR A 146 21.23 8.37 -48.38
CA THR A 146 22.17 9.48 -48.49
C THR A 146 23.04 9.62 -47.24
N HIS A 147 22.45 9.43 -46.06
CA HIS A 147 23.18 9.52 -44.78
C HIS A 147 24.23 8.41 -44.62
N ILE A 148 23.93 7.18 -45.03
CA ILE A 148 24.88 6.06 -44.89
C ILE A 148 26.07 6.15 -45.86
N GLN A 149 26.05 7.04 -46.86
CA GLN A 149 27.17 7.22 -47.77
C GLN A 149 28.43 7.78 -47.07
N SER A 150 28.26 8.51 -45.97
CA SER A 150 29.36 9.07 -45.18
C SER A 150 29.85 8.15 -44.05
N LEU A 151 29.30 6.95 -43.92
CA LEU A 151 29.69 5.97 -42.90
C LEU A 151 30.83 5.07 -43.38
N ASP A 152 31.48 4.38 -42.43
CA ASP A 152 32.48 3.36 -42.72
C ASP A 152 31.92 2.29 -43.68
N GLU A 153 32.78 1.77 -44.55
CA GLU A 153 32.38 0.92 -45.67
C GLU A 153 31.70 -0.39 -45.22
N ASP A 154 32.14 -0.97 -44.11
CA ASP A 154 31.52 -2.15 -43.50
C ASP A 154 30.10 -1.86 -42.98
N VAL A 155 29.91 -0.72 -42.32
CA VAL A 155 28.60 -0.28 -41.77
C VAL A 155 27.64 0.08 -42.91
N LYS A 156 28.15 0.74 -43.95
CA LYS A 156 27.39 1.04 -45.17
C LYS A 156 26.92 -0.24 -45.86
N ASN A 157 27.81 -1.21 -46.05
CA ASN A 157 27.48 -2.50 -46.68
C ASN A 157 26.46 -3.28 -45.84
N TYR A 158 26.56 -3.22 -44.51
CA TYR A 158 25.57 -3.77 -43.60
C TYR A 158 24.17 -3.18 -43.86
N TYR A 159 24.02 -1.85 -43.84
CA TYR A 159 22.71 -1.22 -44.08
C TYR A 159 22.18 -1.48 -45.49
N LEU A 160 23.03 -1.50 -46.52
CA LEU A 160 22.63 -1.86 -47.89
C LEU A 160 22.11 -3.30 -47.97
N SER A 161 22.70 -4.24 -47.22
CA SER A 161 22.19 -5.62 -47.14
C SER A 161 20.79 -5.70 -46.51
N LYS A 162 20.41 -4.71 -45.69
CA LYS A 162 19.11 -4.61 -44.99
C LYS A 162 18.11 -3.70 -45.69
N ILE A 163 18.34 -3.36 -46.95
CA ILE A 163 17.50 -2.39 -47.69
C ILE A 163 16.03 -2.81 -47.79
N VAL A 164 15.74 -4.10 -47.89
CA VAL A 164 14.36 -4.62 -47.95
C VAL A 164 13.64 -4.36 -46.62
N THR A 165 14.30 -4.65 -45.50
CA THR A 165 13.78 -4.40 -44.15
C THR A 165 13.59 -2.90 -43.88
N LEU A 166 14.54 -2.08 -44.33
CA LEU A 166 14.43 -0.61 -44.27
C LEU A 166 13.25 -0.07 -45.10
N ASN A 167 13.04 -0.60 -46.31
CA ASN A 167 11.88 -0.24 -47.15
C ASN A 167 10.56 -0.60 -46.46
N LYS A 168 10.48 -1.80 -45.87
CA LYS A 168 9.29 -2.22 -45.12
C LYS A 168 9.05 -1.34 -43.89
N LEU A 169 10.10 -0.94 -43.17
CA LEU A 169 9.97 0.00 -42.05
C LEU A 169 9.49 1.38 -42.54
N GLY A 170 10.01 1.87 -43.67
CA GLY A 170 9.58 3.12 -44.28
C GLY A 170 8.12 3.09 -44.75
N ALA A 171 7.63 1.94 -45.23
CA ALA A 171 6.27 1.77 -45.72
C ALA A 171 5.19 1.93 -44.62
N ILE A 172 5.57 1.95 -43.33
CA ILE A 172 4.64 2.26 -42.23
C ILE A 172 3.92 3.60 -42.46
N GLN A 173 4.60 4.59 -43.08
CA GLN A 173 4.00 5.89 -43.39
C GLN A 173 2.80 5.82 -44.36
N ASP A 174 2.76 4.76 -45.17
CA ASP A 174 1.73 4.52 -46.18
C ASP A 174 0.58 3.65 -45.64
N TYR A 175 0.66 3.17 -44.39
CA TYR A 175 -0.40 2.39 -43.77
C TYR A 175 -1.74 3.14 -43.80
N GLY A 176 -2.76 2.51 -44.37
CA GLY A 176 -4.09 3.09 -44.57
C GLY A 176 -4.99 2.88 -43.34
N TYR A 177 -5.60 3.97 -42.87
CA TYR A 177 -6.65 3.93 -41.86
C TYR A 177 -8.01 4.23 -42.48
N TYR A 178 -9.00 3.42 -42.11
CA TYR A 178 -10.39 3.78 -42.36
C TYR A 178 -10.85 4.87 -41.39
N ILE A 179 -11.28 5.99 -41.94
CA ILE A 179 -11.86 7.12 -41.20
C ILE A 179 -13.37 7.13 -41.41
N LYS A 180 -14.11 7.06 -40.30
CA LYS A 180 -15.55 7.28 -40.26
C LYS A 180 -15.82 8.69 -39.76
N GLU A 181 -16.58 9.46 -40.53
CA GLU A 181 -17.04 10.79 -40.12
C GLU A 181 -18.48 10.74 -39.63
N ILE A 182 -18.78 11.46 -38.56
CA ILE A 182 -20.13 11.71 -38.06
C ILE A 182 -20.38 13.22 -37.94
N THR A 183 -21.62 13.63 -38.20
CA THR A 183 -22.06 15.02 -38.07
C THR A 183 -23.23 15.03 -37.09
N ILE A 184 -22.94 15.36 -35.84
CA ILE A 184 -23.91 15.45 -34.75
C ILE A 184 -23.78 16.83 -34.13
N THR A 185 -24.88 17.48 -33.79
CA THR A 185 -24.85 18.82 -33.17
C THR A 185 -24.91 18.75 -31.64
N ASP A 186 -25.42 17.65 -31.10
CA ASP A 186 -25.65 17.40 -29.69
C ASP A 186 -24.40 16.79 -29.03
N LEU A 187 -23.78 17.52 -28.10
CA LEU A 187 -22.56 17.11 -27.41
C LEU A 187 -22.77 15.87 -26.54
N ASP A 188 -23.93 15.73 -25.90
CA ASP A 188 -24.20 14.59 -25.00
C ASP A 188 -24.23 13.29 -25.79
N LYS A 189 -24.83 13.30 -26.98
CA LYS A 189 -24.79 12.15 -27.90
C LYS A 189 -23.38 11.83 -28.41
N VAL A 190 -22.55 12.86 -28.59
CA VAL A 190 -21.14 12.66 -28.98
C VAL A 190 -20.36 11.99 -27.85
N VAL A 191 -20.58 12.42 -26.60
CA VAL A 191 -19.98 11.79 -25.41
C VAL A 191 -20.51 10.36 -25.24
N GLU A 192 -21.79 10.10 -25.48
CA GLU A 192 -22.36 8.76 -25.46
C GLU A 192 -21.70 7.84 -26.50
N ILE A 193 -21.57 8.29 -27.75
CA ILE A 193 -20.89 7.55 -28.82
C ILE A 193 -19.42 7.30 -28.46
N PHE A 194 -18.74 8.32 -27.92
CA PHE A 194 -17.37 8.19 -27.43
C PHE A 194 -17.27 7.07 -26.37
N ASN A 195 -18.17 7.06 -25.40
CA ASN A 195 -18.21 6.03 -24.35
C ASN A 195 -18.51 4.64 -24.93
N LEU A 196 -19.42 4.53 -25.90
CA LEU A 196 -19.76 3.26 -26.56
C LEU A 196 -18.57 2.68 -27.33
N VAL A 197 -17.86 3.50 -28.10
CA VAL A 197 -16.72 3.04 -28.91
C VAL A 197 -15.52 2.67 -28.02
N ASN A 198 -15.33 3.34 -26.89
CA ASN A 198 -14.23 3.04 -25.96
C ASN A 198 -14.45 1.78 -25.11
N LYS A 199 -15.62 1.11 -25.17
CA LYS A 199 -15.88 -0.14 -24.42
C LYS A 199 -15.04 -1.33 -24.90
N THR A 200 -14.58 -1.34 -26.15
CA THR A 200 -13.79 -2.46 -26.74
C THR A 200 -12.28 -2.20 -26.78
N GLY A 201 -11.82 -0.97 -26.57
CA GLY A 201 -10.40 -0.58 -26.56
C GLY A 201 -9.76 -0.61 -25.16
N THR A 202 -8.76 0.25 -24.92
CA THR A 202 -8.32 0.52 -23.54
C THR A 202 -9.46 1.24 -22.82
N THR A 203 -10.25 0.50 -22.06
CA THR A 203 -11.47 1.03 -21.44
C THR A 203 -11.21 2.32 -20.67
N LEU A 204 -12.12 3.28 -20.81
CA LEU A 204 -12.20 4.42 -19.91
C LEU A 204 -12.50 3.85 -18.53
N ASN A 205 -11.69 4.22 -17.54
CA ASN A 205 -12.06 3.93 -16.16
C ASN A 205 -13.17 4.88 -15.72
N GLU A 206 -13.86 4.56 -14.63
CA GLU A 206 -15.02 5.32 -14.15
C GLU A 206 -14.72 6.82 -13.96
N SER A 207 -13.50 7.18 -13.57
CA SER A 207 -13.11 8.58 -13.41
C SER A 207 -12.95 9.31 -14.74
N ASP A 208 -12.50 8.64 -15.80
CA ASP A 208 -12.39 9.27 -17.12
C ASP A 208 -13.80 9.51 -17.70
N LEU A 209 -14.74 8.60 -17.45
CA LEU A 209 -16.15 8.74 -17.81
C LEU A 209 -16.80 9.91 -17.04
N ALA A 210 -16.60 9.96 -15.73
CA ALA A 210 -17.10 11.04 -14.89
C ALA A 210 -16.51 12.40 -15.31
N LEU A 211 -15.22 12.46 -15.67
CA LEU A 211 -14.62 13.68 -16.18
C LEU A 211 -15.29 14.14 -17.47
N ALA A 212 -15.61 13.22 -18.40
CA ALA A 212 -16.31 13.56 -19.63
C ALA A 212 -17.70 14.16 -19.35
N ILE A 213 -18.45 13.59 -18.41
CA ILE A 213 -19.76 14.09 -17.97
C ILE A 213 -19.62 15.47 -17.33
N ILE A 214 -18.67 15.65 -16.39
CA ILE A 214 -18.40 16.94 -15.76
C ILE A 214 -18.06 17.98 -16.82
N THR A 215 -17.24 17.66 -17.82
CA THR A 215 -16.90 18.63 -18.88
C THR A 215 -18.03 18.92 -19.85
N SER A 216 -19.04 18.05 -19.96
CA SER A 216 -20.26 18.36 -20.71
C SER A 216 -21.09 19.42 -19.98
N ASN A 217 -21.25 19.25 -18.65
CA ASN A 217 -22.11 20.09 -17.82
C ASN A 217 -21.42 21.35 -17.29
N TRP A 218 -20.11 21.28 -17.04
CA TRP A 218 -19.25 22.36 -16.56
C TRP A 218 -18.04 22.49 -17.49
N PRO A 219 -18.22 23.25 -18.58
CA PRO A 219 -17.30 23.16 -19.70
C PRO A 219 -15.90 23.76 -19.41
N GLU A 220 -15.71 24.55 -18.36
CA GLU A 220 -14.42 25.13 -17.92
C GLU A 220 -13.61 24.20 -16.99
N ALA A 221 -14.12 23.01 -16.65
CA ALA A 221 -13.56 22.17 -15.59
C ALA A 221 -12.07 21.85 -15.76
N LYS A 222 -11.59 21.54 -16.98
CA LYS A 222 -10.18 21.15 -17.18
C LYS A 222 -9.21 22.33 -17.04
N ASP A 223 -9.59 23.51 -17.51
CA ASP A 223 -8.79 24.72 -17.31
C ASP A 223 -8.64 25.01 -15.82
N ARG A 224 -9.74 24.92 -15.07
CA ARG A 224 -9.71 25.03 -13.61
C ARG A 224 -8.81 23.98 -12.95
N PHE A 225 -8.88 22.74 -13.41
CA PHE A 225 -8.05 21.66 -12.87
C PHE A 225 -6.57 21.90 -13.16
N ARG A 226 -6.23 22.36 -14.37
CA ARG A 226 -4.85 22.68 -14.75
C ARG A 226 -4.28 23.81 -13.90
N GLU A 227 -5.04 24.92 -13.77
CA GLU A 227 -4.68 26.04 -12.89
C GLU A 227 -4.38 25.56 -11.46
N ALA A 228 -5.27 24.73 -10.89
CA ALA A 228 -5.09 24.21 -9.54
C ALA A 228 -3.92 23.21 -9.43
N SER A 229 -3.71 22.34 -10.42
CA SER A 229 -2.54 21.43 -10.44
C SER A 229 -1.24 22.23 -10.44
N GLU A 230 -1.13 23.27 -11.28
CA GLU A 230 0.04 24.15 -11.31
C GLU A 230 0.22 24.92 -9.99
N GLU A 231 -0.88 25.37 -9.38
CA GLU A 231 -0.87 26.03 -8.07
C GLU A 231 -0.34 25.12 -6.96
N PHE A 232 -0.92 23.92 -6.80
CA PHE A 232 -0.55 23.00 -5.73
C PHE A 232 0.82 22.34 -5.95
N LEU A 233 1.25 22.18 -7.21
CA LEU A 233 2.58 21.67 -7.53
C LEU A 233 3.70 22.58 -7.01
N LYS A 234 3.48 23.91 -6.94
CA LYS A 234 4.42 24.86 -6.30
C LYS A 234 4.69 24.52 -4.83
N TYR A 235 3.74 23.85 -4.18
CA TYR A 235 3.85 23.37 -2.80
C TYR A 235 4.21 21.89 -2.70
N ASN A 236 4.56 21.24 -3.82
CA ASN A 236 4.86 19.80 -3.96
C ASN A 236 3.65 18.86 -3.79
N TYR A 237 2.44 19.34 -4.04
CA TYR A 237 1.26 18.49 -4.07
C TYR A 237 0.76 18.37 -5.50
N ASP A 238 1.06 17.22 -6.10
CA ASP A 238 0.58 16.85 -7.42
C ASP A 238 -0.80 16.16 -7.31
N PHE A 239 -1.85 16.89 -7.67
CA PHE A 239 -3.20 16.36 -7.82
C PHE A 239 -3.53 16.29 -9.32
N SER A 240 -3.88 15.09 -9.76
CA SER A 240 -4.30 14.83 -11.15
C SER A 240 -5.78 15.18 -11.37
N PHE A 241 -6.19 15.25 -12.63
CA PHE A 241 -7.59 15.48 -12.99
C PHE A 241 -8.53 14.42 -12.40
N ARG A 242 -8.07 13.17 -12.29
CA ARG A 242 -8.80 12.09 -11.61
C ARG A 242 -9.11 12.44 -10.16
N ASN A 243 -8.17 13.08 -9.46
CA ASN A 243 -8.37 13.48 -8.06
C ASN A 243 -9.45 14.54 -7.94
N TYR A 244 -9.43 15.55 -8.79
CA TYR A 244 -10.45 16.60 -8.82
C TYR A 244 -11.81 16.09 -9.25
N THR A 245 -11.87 15.23 -10.27
CA THR A 245 -13.11 14.56 -10.71
C THR A 245 -13.73 13.76 -9.56
N ARG A 246 -12.93 13.00 -8.80
CA ARG A 246 -13.43 12.26 -7.64
C ARG A 246 -13.93 13.19 -6.54
N LEU A 247 -13.19 14.27 -6.24
CA LEU A 247 -13.59 15.24 -5.23
C LEU A 247 -14.89 15.96 -5.63
N LEU A 248 -15.05 16.38 -6.89
CA LEU A 248 -16.31 16.95 -7.37
C LEU A 248 -17.45 15.96 -7.22
N ASN A 249 -17.28 14.70 -7.64
CA ASN A 249 -18.31 13.66 -7.44
C ASN A 249 -18.71 13.57 -5.96
N ILE A 250 -17.74 13.49 -5.05
CA ILE A 250 -18.00 13.41 -3.62
C ILE A 250 -18.72 14.66 -3.10
N PHE A 251 -18.32 15.84 -3.56
CA PHE A 251 -18.85 17.10 -3.05
C PHE A 251 -20.23 17.44 -3.59
N THR A 252 -20.59 16.93 -4.77
CA THR A 252 -21.89 17.21 -5.40
C THR A 252 -22.91 16.10 -5.19
N THR A 253 -22.47 14.83 -5.12
CA THR A 253 -23.36 13.66 -4.98
C THR A 253 -23.31 13.03 -3.58
N GLU A 254 -22.33 13.41 -2.76
CA GLU A 254 -22.02 12.76 -1.48
C GLU A 254 -21.77 11.25 -1.59
N ARG A 255 -21.38 10.74 -2.76
CA ARG A 255 -20.99 9.34 -2.94
C ARG A 255 -19.51 9.20 -3.24
N GLY A 256 -18.92 8.14 -2.71
CA GLY A 256 -17.56 7.76 -3.06
C GLY A 256 -17.53 7.31 -4.49
N LYS A 257 -18.37 6.32 -4.83
CA LYS A 257 -18.51 5.75 -6.19
C LYS A 257 -19.10 6.73 -7.18
N PHE A 258 -18.72 6.59 -8.45
CA PHE A 258 -19.35 7.30 -9.55
C PHE A 258 -20.71 6.65 -9.86
N THR A 259 -21.77 7.46 -9.83
CA THR A 259 -23.15 7.07 -10.17
C THR A 259 -23.67 8.00 -11.27
N ASP A 260 -24.82 7.67 -11.85
CA ASP A 260 -25.45 8.50 -12.89
C ASP A 260 -25.85 9.89 -12.35
N ASP A 261 -25.98 10.03 -11.02
CA ASP A 261 -26.29 11.28 -10.31
C ASP A 261 -25.37 12.44 -10.72
N ILE A 262 -24.11 12.18 -11.10
CA ILE A 262 -23.17 13.23 -11.51
C ILE A 262 -23.60 13.92 -12.83
N GLY A 263 -24.35 13.23 -13.68
CA GLY A 263 -24.89 13.78 -14.93
C GLY A 263 -26.00 14.80 -14.70
N GLU A 264 -26.62 14.81 -13.52
CA GLU A 264 -27.70 15.74 -13.16
C GLU A 264 -27.18 17.05 -12.54
N ILE A 265 -25.87 17.15 -12.30
CA ILE A 265 -25.25 18.30 -11.65
C ILE A 265 -25.03 19.43 -12.65
N THR A 266 -25.46 20.64 -12.30
CA THR A 266 -25.32 21.84 -13.14
C THR A 266 -23.94 22.49 -13.00
N SER A 267 -23.59 23.33 -13.99
CA SER A 267 -22.36 24.13 -13.99
C SER A 267 -22.19 24.96 -12.70
N GLU A 268 -23.26 25.58 -12.20
CA GLU A 268 -23.23 26.41 -10.99
C GLU A 268 -22.87 25.59 -9.74
N LYS A 269 -23.45 24.40 -9.60
CA LYS A 269 -23.14 23.50 -8.48
C LYS A 269 -21.71 22.96 -8.55
N PHE A 270 -21.21 22.68 -9.75
CA PHE A 270 -19.81 22.29 -9.93
C PHE A 270 -18.86 23.44 -9.55
N GLU A 271 -19.16 24.68 -9.96
CA GLU A 271 -18.36 25.85 -9.62
C GLU A 271 -18.36 26.14 -8.10
N GLU A 272 -19.51 25.96 -7.43
CA GLU A 272 -19.61 26.06 -5.96
C GLU A 272 -18.77 25.00 -5.25
N ALA A 273 -18.94 23.72 -5.62
CA ALA A 273 -18.16 22.62 -5.07
C ALA A 273 -16.65 22.81 -5.33
N TRP A 274 -16.28 23.29 -6.52
CA TRP A 274 -14.89 23.55 -6.88
C TRP A 274 -14.23 24.60 -5.99
N LYS A 275 -14.93 25.70 -5.71
CA LYS A 275 -14.44 26.74 -4.79
C LYS A 275 -14.19 26.19 -3.40
N GLU A 276 -15.04 25.29 -2.92
CA GLU A 276 -14.88 24.64 -1.62
C GLU A 276 -13.72 23.65 -1.61
N ILE A 277 -13.61 22.80 -2.64
CA ILE A 277 -12.51 21.84 -2.80
C ILE A 277 -11.16 22.55 -2.74
N LYS A 278 -10.96 23.65 -3.49
CA LYS A 278 -9.69 24.38 -3.48
C LYS A 278 -9.34 24.91 -2.08
N LYS A 279 -10.33 25.47 -1.37
CA LYS A 279 -10.14 25.96 0.01
C LYS A 279 -9.75 24.83 0.95
N ILE A 280 -10.45 23.70 0.89
CA ILE A 280 -10.21 22.53 1.75
C ILE A 280 -8.86 21.90 1.45
N LEU A 281 -8.47 21.75 0.18
CA LEU A 281 -7.15 21.23 -0.18
C LEU A 281 -6.03 22.14 0.32
N ALA A 282 -6.16 23.46 0.15
CA ALA A 282 -5.20 24.42 0.67
C ALA A 282 -5.10 24.35 2.21
N TYR A 283 -6.23 24.26 2.91
CA TYR A 283 -6.27 24.08 4.36
C TYR A 283 -5.58 22.78 4.79
N LEU A 284 -5.94 21.65 4.17
CA LEU A 284 -5.34 20.34 4.47
C LEU A 284 -3.83 20.34 4.22
N ILE A 285 -3.34 20.91 3.11
CA ILE A 285 -1.91 20.99 2.82
C ILE A 285 -1.16 21.70 3.96
N ASN A 286 -1.70 22.79 4.51
CA ASN A 286 -1.06 23.49 5.62
C ASN A 286 -1.01 22.61 6.88
N ILE A 287 -2.11 21.93 7.22
CA ILE A 287 -2.14 20.97 8.35
C ILE A 287 -1.14 19.83 8.14
N LEU A 288 -1.05 19.30 6.92
CA LEU A 288 -0.14 18.19 6.61
C LEU A 288 1.33 18.59 6.71
N ARG A 289 1.69 19.80 6.26
CA ARG A 289 3.07 20.30 6.34
C ARG A 289 3.46 20.67 7.77
N ASP A 290 2.59 21.38 8.47
CA ASP A 290 2.87 21.96 9.79
C ASP A 290 2.77 20.92 10.91
N LYS A 291 1.66 20.17 10.94
CA LYS A 291 1.37 19.21 12.00
C LYS A 291 1.82 17.82 11.65
N ALA A 292 1.55 17.35 10.43
CA ALA A 292 1.91 15.99 10.02
C ALA A 292 3.32 15.85 9.43
N PHE A 293 4.11 16.91 9.24
CA PHE A 293 5.45 16.79 8.64
C PHE A 293 5.48 16.08 7.26
N ILE A 294 4.37 16.13 6.53
CA ILE A 294 4.27 15.60 5.17
C ILE A 294 4.47 16.76 4.20
N ASP A 295 5.56 16.72 3.45
CA ASP A 295 6.00 17.84 2.61
C ASP A 295 5.57 17.73 1.13
N SER A 296 5.01 16.59 0.73
CA SER A 296 4.72 16.27 -0.68
C SER A 296 3.58 15.25 -0.79
N SER A 297 2.84 15.27 -1.91
CA SER A 297 1.91 14.20 -2.26
C SER A 297 2.60 12.84 -2.52
N ASP A 298 3.90 12.84 -2.87
CA ASP A 298 4.71 11.62 -3.04
C ASP A 298 4.83 10.77 -1.76
N SER A 299 4.63 11.40 -0.60
CA SER A 299 4.65 10.72 0.70
C SER A 299 3.40 9.87 0.96
N PHE A 300 2.40 9.93 0.07
CA PHE A 300 1.19 9.14 0.19
C PHE A 300 1.28 7.90 -0.69
N SER A 301 0.96 6.73 -0.12
CA SER A 301 0.75 5.51 -0.91
C SER A 301 -0.57 5.54 -1.70
N THR A 302 -1.47 6.45 -1.33
CA THR A 302 -2.81 6.61 -1.93
C THR A 302 -3.39 7.98 -1.55
N LEU A 303 -4.09 8.62 -2.50
CA LEU A 303 -4.79 9.90 -2.27
C LEU A 303 -6.21 9.72 -1.71
N TYR A 304 -6.68 8.48 -1.49
CA TYR A 304 -8.02 8.22 -0.93
C TYR A 304 -8.22 8.80 0.47
N VAL A 305 -7.15 8.94 1.25
CA VAL A 305 -7.21 9.63 2.55
C VAL A 305 -7.64 11.10 2.41
N TYR A 306 -7.27 11.78 1.32
CA TYR A 306 -7.73 13.14 1.05
C TYR A 306 -9.21 13.21 0.72
N TYR A 307 -9.75 12.18 0.06
CA TYR A 307 -11.17 12.15 -0.28
C TYR A 307 -12.02 12.04 0.97
N VAL A 308 -11.64 11.16 1.90
CA VAL A 308 -12.35 10.99 3.18
C VAL A 308 -12.23 12.25 4.04
N LEU A 309 -11.02 12.79 4.21
CA LEU A 309 -10.83 14.02 4.99
C LEU A 309 -11.48 15.23 4.33
N GLY A 310 -11.44 15.33 3.00
CA GLY A 310 -12.09 16.39 2.24
C GLY A 310 -13.61 16.36 2.43
N TYR A 311 -14.21 15.17 2.35
CA TYR A 311 -15.64 14.98 2.63
C TYR A 311 -16.01 15.34 4.08
N TYR A 312 -15.17 14.93 5.05
CA TYR A 312 -15.37 15.30 6.45
C TYR A 312 -15.36 16.82 6.65
N LEU A 313 -14.36 17.49 6.06
CA LEU A 313 -14.22 18.94 6.18
C LEU A 313 -15.35 19.69 5.48
N MET A 314 -15.80 19.22 4.32
CA MET A 314 -16.97 19.77 3.62
C MET A 314 -18.20 19.79 4.54
N LYS A 315 -18.48 18.68 5.24
CA LYS A 315 -19.58 18.60 6.22
C LYS A 315 -19.42 19.49 7.44
N ASN A 316 -18.21 20.00 7.70
CA ASN A 316 -17.87 20.75 8.92
C ASN A 316 -17.36 22.18 8.63
N GLY A 317 -17.77 22.77 7.50
CA GLY A 317 -17.48 24.17 7.18
C GLY A 317 -16.06 24.42 6.68
N GLY A 318 -15.40 23.38 6.16
CA GLY A 318 -14.09 23.46 5.49
C GLY A 318 -12.88 23.43 6.41
N GLN A 319 -13.06 23.22 7.71
CA GLN A 319 -11.97 23.18 8.70
C GLN A 319 -12.26 22.23 9.87
N PHE A 320 -11.23 21.86 10.62
CA PHE A 320 -11.38 21.12 11.87
C PHE A 320 -11.86 22.08 12.98
N LYS A 321 -12.77 21.62 13.84
CA LYS A 321 -13.35 22.35 14.98
C LYS A 321 -12.38 22.51 16.14
N SER A 322 -11.41 21.61 16.27
CA SER A 322 -10.42 21.63 17.34
C SER A 322 -9.10 21.01 16.91
N GLU A 323 -8.05 21.30 17.68
CA GLU A 323 -6.74 20.64 17.51
C GLU A 323 -6.82 19.13 17.78
N GLU A 324 -7.64 18.71 18.75
CA GLU A 324 -7.87 17.29 19.02
C GLU A 324 -8.45 16.56 17.80
N GLU A 325 -9.45 17.16 17.15
CA GLU A 325 -10.06 16.59 15.95
C GLU A 325 -9.07 16.51 14.78
N ALA A 326 -8.27 17.56 14.57
CA ALA A 326 -7.20 17.55 13.58
C ALA A 326 -6.16 16.45 13.87
N ASN A 327 -5.77 16.27 15.14
CA ASN A 327 -4.85 15.24 15.55
C ASN A 327 -5.41 13.83 15.32
N LYS A 328 -6.68 13.59 15.69
CA LYS A 328 -7.36 12.32 15.39
C LYS A 328 -7.41 12.03 13.88
N ALA A 329 -7.66 13.06 13.06
CA ALA A 329 -7.68 12.92 11.61
C ALA A 329 -6.31 12.54 11.05
N ILE A 330 -5.23 13.14 11.57
CA ILE A 330 -3.85 12.81 11.22
C ILE A 330 -3.52 11.37 11.66
N TYR A 331 -3.91 10.97 12.88
CA TYR A 331 -3.74 9.60 13.37
C TYR A 331 -4.44 8.58 12.48
N TRP A 332 -5.72 8.81 12.14
CA TRP A 332 -6.48 7.96 11.22
C TRP A 332 -5.79 7.88 9.85
N MET A 333 -5.38 9.01 9.29
CA MET A 333 -4.70 9.06 8.00
C MET A 333 -3.43 8.22 8.01
N TYR A 334 -2.58 8.38 9.02
CA TYR A 334 -1.34 7.61 9.12
C TYR A 334 -1.59 6.12 9.28
N THR A 335 -2.53 5.72 10.13
CA THR A 335 -2.86 4.30 10.33
C THR A 335 -3.47 3.69 9.06
N ALA A 336 -4.31 4.44 8.33
CA ALA A 336 -4.86 4.01 7.05
C ALA A 336 -3.78 3.82 5.97
N LEU A 337 -2.80 4.74 5.89
CA LEU A 337 -1.66 4.64 4.98
C LEU A 337 -0.72 3.50 5.34
N LEU A 338 -0.39 3.36 6.63
CA LEU A 338 0.50 2.34 7.18
C LEU A 338 -0.03 0.93 6.88
N TRP A 339 -1.31 0.70 7.18
CA TRP A 339 -1.93 -0.61 7.04
C TRP A 339 -2.58 -0.85 5.68
N GLY A 340 -2.46 0.11 4.76
CA GLY A 340 -2.87 -0.07 3.37
C GLY A 340 -4.38 -0.24 3.20
N ARG A 341 -5.18 0.55 3.94
CA ARG A 341 -6.66 0.53 3.90
C ARG A 341 -7.19 0.56 2.46
N PHE A 342 -6.56 1.35 1.58
CA PHE A 342 -6.98 1.52 0.18
C PHE A 342 -6.05 0.82 -0.83
N SER A 343 -5.45 -0.32 -0.49
CA SER A 343 -4.53 -1.04 -1.40
C SER A 343 -5.19 -2.13 -2.26
N GLY A 344 -6.46 -2.46 -2.01
CA GLY A 344 -7.22 -3.45 -2.79
C GLY A 344 -8.64 -2.99 -3.11
N SER A 345 -9.50 -2.86 -2.10
CA SER A 345 -10.92 -2.50 -2.26
C SER A 345 -11.19 -1.01 -2.00
N SER A 346 -10.41 -0.15 -2.64
CA SER A 346 -10.36 1.30 -2.35
C SER A 346 -11.72 1.98 -2.43
N GLU A 347 -12.52 1.65 -3.45
CA GLU A 347 -13.89 2.17 -3.63
C GLU A 347 -14.83 1.76 -2.49
N SER A 348 -14.78 0.50 -2.06
CA SER A 348 -15.63 0.00 -0.97
C SER A 348 -15.26 0.62 0.37
N PHE A 349 -13.96 0.79 0.64
CA PHE A 349 -13.50 1.44 1.88
C PHE A 349 -13.83 2.94 1.87
N LEU A 350 -13.68 3.62 0.74
CA LEU A 350 -14.09 5.02 0.60
C LEU A 350 -15.57 5.20 0.94
N GLU A 351 -16.43 4.38 0.34
CA GLU A 351 -17.87 4.43 0.60
C GLU A 351 -18.19 4.12 2.07
N LYS A 352 -17.51 3.12 2.65
CA LYS A 352 -17.67 2.77 4.07
C LYS A 352 -17.30 3.93 5.00
N ASP A 353 -16.16 4.57 4.75
CA ASP A 353 -15.69 5.71 5.54
C ASP A 353 -16.61 6.93 5.39
N MET A 354 -17.08 7.19 4.17
CA MET A 354 -18.06 8.26 3.93
C MET A 354 -19.39 8.01 4.65
N ASN A 355 -19.88 6.77 4.67
CA ASN A 355 -21.10 6.42 5.40
C ASN A 355 -20.91 6.56 6.92
N ALA A 356 -19.75 6.16 7.46
CA ALA A 356 -19.43 6.37 8.86
C ALA A 356 -19.46 7.87 9.24
N ILE A 357 -18.96 8.74 8.34
CA ILE A 357 -19.03 10.20 8.49
C ILE A 357 -20.49 10.69 8.38
N LYS A 358 -21.30 10.19 7.45
CA LYS A 358 -22.71 10.59 7.32
C LYS A 358 -23.53 10.29 8.58
N GLU A 359 -23.30 9.12 9.17
CA GLU A 359 -24.07 8.64 10.31
C GLU A 359 -23.66 9.33 11.62
N ASN A 360 -22.36 9.55 11.83
CA ASN A 360 -21.83 9.97 13.13
C ASN A 360 -21.24 11.39 13.12
N ASN A 361 -20.88 11.91 11.94
CA ASN A 361 -20.15 13.17 11.74
C ASN A 361 -18.96 13.35 12.70
N SER A 362 -18.16 12.29 12.87
CA SER A 362 -17.00 12.28 13.76
C SER A 362 -15.83 11.47 13.17
N ILE A 363 -14.61 11.95 13.40
CA ILE A 363 -13.37 11.22 13.09
C ILE A 363 -13.24 9.94 13.93
N ASP A 364 -13.81 9.89 15.15
CA ASP A 364 -13.78 8.69 15.99
C ASP A 364 -14.44 7.49 15.28
N ALA A 365 -15.45 7.75 14.44
CA ALA A 365 -16.07 6.72 13.62
C ALA A 365 -15.09 6.14 12.59
N LEU A 366 -14.21 6.96 12.01
CA LEU A 366 -13.17 6.51 11.08
C LEU A 366 -12.10 5.67 11.78
N ILE A 367 -11.72 6.03 13.02
CA ILE A 367 -10.78 5.24 13.84
C ILE A 367 -11.42 3.89 14.21
N LYS A 368 -12.69 3.88 14.61
CA LYS A 368 -13.44 2.62 14.83
C LYS A 368 -13.45 1.73 13.59
N GLU A 369 -13.64 2.32 12.41
CA GLU A 369 -13.56 1.61 11.13
C GLU A 369 -12.16 1.08 10.79
N MET A 370 -11.10 1.69 11.33
CA MET A 370 -9.75 1.15 11.26
C MET A 370 -9.57 -0.07 12.17
N HIS A 371 -10.16 -0.08 13.36
CA HIS A 371 -10.13 -1.26 14.24
C HIS A 371 -10.90 -2.44 13.66
N LEU A 372 -12.04 -2.19 13.02
CA LEU A 372 -12.77 -3.25 12.32
C LEU A 372 -11.97 -3.82 11.13
N PHE A 373 -11.11 -3.02 10.51
CA PHE A 373 -10.28 -3.44 9.38
C PHE A 373 -9.02 -4.23 9.80
N ARG A 374 -8.30 -3.75 10.82
CA ARG A 374 -6.95 -4.24 11.17
C ARG A 374 -6.88 -4.94 12.53
N GLY A 375 -7.89 -4.80 13.37
CA GLY A 375 -7.88 -5.22 14.77
C GLY A 375 -7.54 -4.07 15.74
N THR A 376 -7.42 -4.40 17.02
CA THR A 376 -7.27 -3.39 18.10
C THR A 376 -5.87 -2.78 18.18
N ASN A 377 -4.82 -3.48 17.75
CA ASN A 377 -3.47 -2.93 17.76
C ASN A 377 -3.09 -2.30 16.42
N LEU A 378 -3.23 -0.97 16.32
CA LEU A 378 -2.81 -0.19 15.15
C LEU A 378 -1.33 0.23 15.18
N TYR A 379 -0.60 -0.07 16.27
CA TYR A 379 0.82 0.26 16.45
C TYR A 379 1.75 -0.80 15.88
N LEU A 380 2.93 -0.37 15.43
CA LEU A 380 3.97 -1.23 14.86
C LEU A 380 4.66 -2.10 15.91
N ARG A 381 5.01 -3.32 15.52
CA ARG A 381 5.91 -4.22 16.25
C ARG A 381 7.23 -4.35 15.49
N PRO A 382 8.37 -4.66 16.16
CA PRO A 382 9.66 -4.81 15.48
C PRO A 382 9.63 -5.76 14.28
N GLU A 383 8.79 -6.80 14.35
CA GLU A 383 8.60 -7.79 13.30
C GLU A 383 7.96 -7.22 12.03
N ASP A 384 7.16 -6.15 12.15
CA ASP A 384 6.54 -5.47 11.01
C ASP A 384 7.60 -4.76 10.14
N VAL A 385 8.76 -4.41 10.71
CA VAL A 385 9.85 -3.71 10.01
C VAL A 385 10.84 -4.67 9.35
N THR A 386 10.90 -5.92 9.82
CA THR A 386 11.85 -6.93 9.34
C THR A 386 11.75 -7.08 7.81
N MET A 387 12.90 -6.96 7.14
CA MET A 387 13.05 -7.06 5.67
C MET A 387 12.21 -6.05 4.86
N GLN A 388 11.60 -5.04 5.49
CA GLN A 388 10.87 -4.00 4.78
C GLN A 388 11.85 -3.01 4.16
N GLY A 389 11.83 -2.87 2.83
CA GLY A 389 12.62 -1.87 2.12
C GLY A 389 11.90 -0.52 1.97
N VAL A 390 12.56 0.45 1.35
CA VAL A 390 12.07 1.85 1.15
C VAL A 390 10.77 2.00 0.35
N ARG A 391 10.25 0.91 -0.23
CA ARG A 391 8.94 0.87 -0.91
C ARG A 391 7.80 0.44 0.02
N SER A 392 8.10 0.08 1.27
CA SER A 392 7.08 -0.29 2.24
C SER A 392 6.26 0.92 2.68
N ARG A 393 5.07 0.65 3.22
CA ARG A 393 4.17 1.67 3.75
C ARG A 393 4.70 2.36 5.02
N ILE A 394 5.69 1.74 5.68
CA ILE A 394 6.31 2.24 6.91
C ILE A 394 7.24 3.42 6.60
N TYR A 395 7.88 3.43 5.43
CA TYR A 395 8.95 4.37 5.10
C TYR A 395 8.56 5.85 5.23
N ASN A 396 7.37 6.24 4.74
CA ASN A 396 6.95 7.64 4.78
C ASN A 396 6.57 8.09 6.21
N LEU A 397 6.02 7.18 7.02
CA LEU A 397 5.76 7.42 8.43
C LEU A 397 7.08 7.52 9.22
N PHE A 398 8.07 6.67 8.91
CA PHE A 398 9.43 6.77 9.44
C PHE A 398 10.05 8.14 9.14
N TYR A 399 10.00 8.60 7.88
CA TYR A 399 10.47 9.94 7.52
C TYR A 399 9.78 11.05 8.34
N SER A 400 8.44 10.99 8.46
CA SER A 400 7.67 11.97 9.22
C SER A 400 8.05 11.98 10.72
N ALA A 401 8.27 10.81 11.31
CA ALA A 401 8.70 10.68 12.71
C ALA A 401 10.13 11.22 12.95
N VAL A 402 11.02 11.11 11.96
CA VAL A 402 12.36 11.73 12.01
C VAL A 402 12.26 13.25 11.88
N ARG A 403 11.41 13.75 10.98
CA ARG A 403 11.15 15.19 10.81
C ARG A 403 10.61 15.82 12.08
N ALA A 404 9.66 15.16 12.74
CA ALA A 404 9.05 15.62 13.98
C ALA A 404 10.07 15.81 15.12
N GLN A 405 11.19 15.10 15.08
CA GLN A 405 12.29 15.25 16.04
C GLN A 405 13.28 16.38 15.70
N ASN A 406 13.03 17.12 14.63
CA ASN A 406 13.93 18.14 14.10
C ASN A 406 15.36 17.59 13.89
N ALA A 407 15.44 16.38 13.31
CA ALA A 407 16.69 15.75 12.93
C ALA A 407 17.43 16.60 11.89
N LYS A 408 18.75 16.72 12.07
CA LYS A 408 19.64 17.48 11.20
C LYS A 408 20.61 16.58 10.47
N ASP A 409 21.19 17.13 9.41
CA ASP A 409 22.19 16.45 8.62
C ASP A 409 23.44 16.11 9.46
N TRP A 410 23.97 14.91 9.25
CA TRP A 410 25.06 14.35 10.04
C TRP A 410 26.40 15.08 9.88
N THR A 411 26.64 15.72 8.73
CA THR A 411 27.90 16.46 8.49
C THR A 411 27.70 17.97 8.47
N ASN A 412 26.45 18.43 8.50
CA ASN A 412 26.06 19.83 8.60
C ASN A 412 24.89 20.02 9.59
N PRO A 413 25.18 20.24 10.89
CA PRO A 413 24.17 20.35 11.94
C PRO A 413 23.37 21.68 11.90
N VAL A 414 23.50 22.47 10.84
CA VAL A 414 22.64 23.64 10.59
C VAL A 414 21.46 23.26 9.69
N LEU A 415 21.62 22.26 8.82
CA LEU A 415 20.59 21.85 7.87
C LEU A 415 19.66 20.82 8.51
N SER A 416 18.37 21.16 8.60
CA SER A 416 17.33 20.19 8.91
C SER A 416 17.12 19.24 7.74
N LEU A 417 16.75 18.00 8.02
CA LEU A 417 16.49 16.98 7.00
C LEU A 417 15.16 17.25 6.33
N TYR A 418 15.12 18.20 5.39
CA TYR A 418 13.90 18.60 4.69
C TYR A 418 13.95 18.11 3.25
N SER A 419 12.95 17.33 2.84
CA SER A 419 12.88 16.67 1.53
C SER A 419 12.92 17.64 0.32
N LYS A 420 12.61 18.92 0.54
CA LYS A 420 12.55 19.97 -0.50
C LYS A 420 13.56 21.09 -0.28
N SER A 421 14.68 20.78 0.38
CA SER A 421 15.82 21.70 0.46
C SER A 421 16.29 22.12 -0.93
N VAL A 422 16.58 23.41 -1.11
CA VAL A 422 16.95 23.98 -2.41
C VAL A 422 18.44 23.77 -2.70
N GLY A 423 18.74 23.43 -3.96
CA GLY A 423 20.10 23.23 -4.47
C GLY A 423 20.54 21.76 -4.44
N TYR A 424 21.26 21.34 -5.50
CA TYR A 424 21.69 19.96 -5.74
C TYR A 424 22.28 19.31 -4.47
N ASN A 425 23.30 19.94 -3.89
CA ASN A 425 24.02 19.44 -2.71
C ASN A 425 23.19 19.29 -1.43
N ASN A 426 22.05 19.99 -1.32
CA ASN A 426 21.20 19.96 -0.13
C ASN A 426 20.03 19.00 -0.28
N LYS A 427 19.85 18.37 -1.45
CA LYS A 427 18.79 17.40 -1.69
C LYS A 427 18.87 16.26 -0.68
N LEU A 428 17.72 15.87 -0.13
CA LEU A 428 17.65 14.74 0.78
C LEU A 428 17.91 13.43 0.04
N GLU A 429 18.81 12.62 0.56
CA GLU A 429 19.14 11.29 0.07
C GLU A 429 18.97 10.22 1.14
N ARG A 430 18.81 8.98 0.67
CA ARG A 430 18.75 7.79 1.49
C ARG A 430 20.16 7.22 1.56
N HIS A 431 20.70 7.18 2.77
CA HIS A 431 22.02 6.63 3.04
C HIS A 431 21.89 5.25 3.67
N HIS A 432 22.56 4.26 3.09
CA HIS A 432 22.74 2.96 3.72
C HIS A 432 23.77 3.11 4.84
N ILE A 433 23.34 3.04 6.10
CA ILE A 433 24.23 3.19 7.26
C ILE A 433 25.40 2.22 7.14
N PHE A 434 25.10 0.96 6.88
CA PHE A 434 26.08 -0.03 6.43
C PHE A 434 26.05 -0.07 4.90
N PRO A 435 27.11 0.41 4.22
CA PRO A 435 27.14 0.46 2.77
C PRO A 435 26.95 -0.92 2.14
N LYS A 436 26.33 -0.97 0.97
CA LYS A 436 26.09 -2.25 0.26
C LYS A 436 27.37 -3.03 -0.02
N ALA A 437 28.41 -2.33 -0.46
CA ALA A 437 29.71 -2.93 -0.74
C ALA A 437 30.35 -3.53 0.52
N PHE A 438 30.16 -2.89 1.67
CA PHE A 438 30.59 -3.38 2.97
C PHE A 438 29.86 -4.68 3.36
N LEU A 439 28.52 -4.67 3.26
CA LEU A 439 27.70 -5.83 3.63
C LEU A 439 27.88 -7.02 2.70
N TYR A 440 28.10 -6.82 1.41
CA TYR A 440 28.29 -7.91 0.45
C TYR A 440 29.64 -8.64 0.59
N LYS A 441 30.50 -8.25 1.54
CA LYS A 441 31.62 -9.07 2.01
C LYS A 441 31.17 -10.31 2.78
N LYS A 442 30.04 -10.21 3.51
CA LYS A 442 29.42 -11.30 4.31
C LYS A 442 28.20 -11.90 3.62
N TYR A 443 27.38 -11.06 2.98
CA TYR A 443 26.13 -11.46 2.37
C TYR A 443 26.24 -11.65 0.85
N SER A 444 25.46 -12.58 0.30
CA SER A 444 25.40 -12.80 -1.15
C SER A 444 24.43 -11.87 -1.86
N SER A 445 24.91 -11.18 -2.90
CA SER A 445 24.10 -10.34 -3.80
C SER A 445 23.24 -11.15 -4.78
N SER A 446 23.29 -12.48 -4.78
CA SER A 446 22.36 -13.33 -5.55
C SER A 446 21.15 -13.78 -4.73
N SER A 447 21.24 -13.78 -3.39
CA SER A 447 20.15 -14.16 -2.49
C SER A 447 19.12 -13.04 -2.31
N SER A 448 17.84 -13.35 -2.53
CA SER A 448 16.73 -12.40 -2.31
C SER A 448 16.60 -11.99 -0.85
N ILE A 449 16.79 -12.91 0.08
CA ILE A 449 16.74 -12.68 1.53
C ILE A 449 17.86 -11.73 1.95
N HIS A 450 19.10 -11.98 1.49
CA HIS A 450 20.23 -11.09 1.77
C HIS A 450 20.02 -9.70 1.17
N LYS A 451 19.48 -9.59 -0.06
CA LYS A 451 19.10 -8.29 -0.63
C LYS A 451 18.09 -7.56 0.24
N ALA A 452 17.09 -8.26 0.77
CA ALA A 452 16.09 -7.66 1.64
C ALA A 452 16.72 -7.13 2.94
N LEU A 453 17.59 -7.93 3.58
CA LEU A 453 18.32 -7.54 4.78
C LEU A 453 19.24 -6.31 4.56
N VAL A 454 19.97 -6.28 3.44
CA VAL A 454 20.86 -5.17 3.07
C VAL A 454 20.08 -3.87 2.79
N ASN A 455 18.89 -3.99 2.19
CA ASN A 455 18.05 -2.85 1.80
C ASN A 455 16.92 -2.55 2.79
N GLU A 456 16.94 -3.14 3.98
CA GLU A 456 15.93 -2.92 5.02
C GLU A 456 15.94 -1.45 5.47
N ILE A 457 14.77 -0.91 5.80
CA ILE A 457 14.60 0.47 6.30
C ILE A 457 15.44 0.72 7.55
N SER A 458 15.64 -0.29 8.40
CA SER A 458 16.51 -0.22 9.57
C SER A 458 17.98 -0.01 9.24
N ASN A 459 18.41 -0.17 7.98
CA ASN A 459 19.73 0.21 7.48
C ASN A 459 19.73 1.57 6.75
N ILE A 460 18.62 2.32 6.76
CA ILE A 460 18.51 3.59 6.04
C ILE A 460 18.56 4.76 7.03
N ALA A 461 19.27 5.82 6.65
CA ALA A 461 19.21 7.13 7.27
C ALA A 461 18.94 8.20 6.21
N PHE A 462 18.45 9.34 6.66
CA PHE A 462 18.23 10.52 5.83
C PHE A 462 19.38 11.49 6.04
N ILE A 463 20.07 11.85 4.97
CA ILE A 463 21.14 12.86 4.98
C ILE A 463 21.07 13.67 3.68
N THR A 464 21.76 14.79 3.61
CA THR A 464 21.91 15.57 2.38
C THR A 464 22.81 14.84 1.39
N GLN A 465 22.62 15.11 0.10
CA GLN A 465 23.46 14.59 -0.98
C GLN A 465 24.95 14.89 -0.76
N LYS A 466 25.29 16.10 -0.28
CA LYS A 466 26.67 16.46 0.06
C LYS A 466 27.25 15.55 1.15
N SER A 467 26.47 15.27 2.19
CA SER A 467 26.87 14.35 3.27
C SER A 467 26.99 12.92 2.78
N ASN A 468 26.09 12.49 1.90
CA ASN A 468 26.16 11.16 1.31
C ASN A 468 27.42 10.98 0.44
N ILE A 469 27.80 12.00 -0.32
CA ILE A 469 29.07 12.01 -1.08
C ILE A 469 30.28 12.05 -0.13
N LYS A 470 30.19 12.75 1.00
CA LYS A 470 31.29 12.83 1.97
C LYS A 470 31.53 11.51 2.70
N ILE A 471 30.45 10.80 3.06
CA ILE A 471 30.52 9.51 3.78
C ILE A 471 30.77 8.35 2.80
N LEU A 472 30.13 8.38 1.63
CA LEU A 472 30.26 7.38 0.56
C LEU A 472 30.02 5.95 1.07
N ASP A 473 31.02 5.08 0.94
CA ASP A 473 31.04 3.68 1.36
C ASP A 473 31.91 3.47 2.61
N GLY A 474 32.08 4.51 3.43
CA GLY A 474 32.85 4.48 4.67
C GLY A 474 32.39 3.42 5.66
N ASP A 475 33.34 2.89 6.43
CA ASP A 475 33.08 1.90 7.47
C ASP A 475 32.25 2.51 8.61
N PRO A 476 31.08 1.95 8.95
CA PRO A 476 30.25 2.43 10.06
C PRO A 476 31.00 2.58 11.37
N ALA A 477 31.97 1.71 11.66
CA ALA A 477 32.79 1.78 12.86
C ALA A 477 33.72 3.00 12.89
N GLU A 478 34.08 3.55 11.73
CA GLU A 478 34.95 4.73 11.61
C GLU A 478 34.15 6.03 11.60
N TYR A 479 33.05 6.11 10.83
CA TYR A 479 32.37 7.38 10.63
C TYR A 479 31.24 7.65 11.64
N LEU A 480 30.50 6.64 12.12
CA LEU A 480 29.39 6.86 13.06
C LEU A 480 29.83 7.48 14.39
N PRO A 481 30.98 7.09 15.01
CA PRO A 481 31.44 7.74 16.24
C PRO A 481 31.75 9.24 16.10
N ASN A 482 31.97 9.72 14.87
CA ASN A 482 32.25 11.13 14.58
C ASN A 482 30.97 11.95 14.35
N ILE A 483 29.80 11.32 14.33
CA ILE A 483 28.51 12.00 14.19
C ILE A 483 27.96 12.33 15.59
N ASP A 484 27.37 13.51 15.73
CA ASP A 484 26.68 13.92 16.96
C ASP A 484 25.69 12.83 17.42
N PRO A 485 25.87 12.23 18.62
CA PRO A 485 24.99 11.19 19.14
C PRO A 485 23.54 11.62 19.26
N GLU A 486 23.25 12.92 19.39
CA GLU A 486 21.88 13.42 19.35
C GLU A 486 21.24 13.24 17.96
N GLN A 487 21.96 13.53 16.88
CA GLN A 487 21.44 13.35 15.52
C GLN A 487 21.27 11.86 15.17
N LEU A 488 22.15 10.98 15.69
CA LEU A 488 21.96 9.54 15.58
C LEU A 488 20.66 9.10 16.26
N ARG A 489 20.42 9.56 17.51
CA ARG A 489 19.20 9.25 18.25
C ARG A 489 17.93 9.77 17.58
N LYS A 490 17.97 10.99 17.01
CA LYS A 490 16.84 11.59 16.26
C LYS A 490 16.48 10.81 14.98
N GLN A 491 17.40 9.99 14.46
CA GLN A 491 17.15 9.04 13.37
C GLN A 491 17.05 7.58 13.83
N PHE A 492 16.85 7.37 15.14
CA PHE A 492 16.72 6.07 15.80
C PHE A 492 17.92 5.13 15.61
N VAL A 493 19.10 5.67 15.33
CA VAL A 493 20.35 4.90 15.23
C VAL A 493 20.86 4.61 16.65
N PRO A 494 21.18 3.35 17.00
CA PRO A 494 21.80 3.04 18.28
C PRO A 494 23.19 3.67 18.35
N THR A 495 23.57 4.18 19.52
CA THR A 495 24.87 4.84 19.78
C THR A 495 25.92 3.89 20.36
N ASP A 496 25.60 2.61 20.48
CA ASP A 496 26.53 1.58 20.96
C ASP A 496 27.48 1.20 19.82
N THR A 497 28.76 1.56 19.97
CA THR A 497 29.79 1.34 18.96
C THR A 497 30.12 -0.13 18.73
N SER A 498 29.80 -1.01 19.69
CA SER A 498 30.01 -2.45 19.52
C SER A 498 29.14 -3.04 18.39
N LEU A 499 28.05 -2.36 18.02
CA LEU A 499 27.13 -2.78 16.97
C LEU A 499 27.58 -2.40 15.56
N TYR A 500 28.62 -1.58 15.40
CA TYR A 500 28.99 -0.99 14.11
C TYR A 500 29.88 -1.89 13.23
N THR A 501 30.01 -3.17 13.58
CA THR A 501 30.83 -4.16 12.86
C THR A 501 30.01 -4.99 11.87
N LEU A 502 30.69 -5.62 10.91
CA LEU A 502 30.05 -6.50 9.93
C LEU A 502 29.43 -7.75 10.59
N GLU A 503 30.08 -8.23 11.66
CA GLU A 503 29.66 -9.39 12.43
C GLU A 503 28.33 -9.11 13.14
N ASN A 504 28.20 -7.91 13.75
CA ASN A 504 27.06 -7.51 14.58
C ASN A 504 25.94 -6.79 13.79
N TYR A 505 26.01 -6.77 12.46
CA TYR A 505 25.01 -6.08 11.63
C TYR A 505 23.57 -6.53 11.89
N GLU A 506 23.32 -7.83 12.11
CA GLU A 506 21.97 -8.33 12.40
C GLU A 506 21.47 -7.86 13.78
N GLU A 507 22.35 -7.84 14.78
CA GLU A 507 22.05 -7.28 16.10
C GLU A 507 21.81 -5.77 16.05
N PHE A 508 22.59 -5.04 15.24
CA PHE A 508 22.32 -3.63 14.95
C PHE A 508 20.92 -3.43 14.39
N LEU A 509 20.51 -4.26 13.42
CA LEU A 509 19.16 -4.18 12.85
C LEU A 509 18.09 -4.48 13.91
N ASP A 510 18.27 -5.51 14.74
CA ASP A 510 17.32 -5.86 15.80
C ASP A 510 17.11 -4.70 16.80
N VAL A 511 18.21 -4.11 17.29
CA VAL A 511 18.16 -2.96 18.19
C VAL A 511 17.52 -1.76 17.51
N ARG A 512 17.86 -1.50 16.23
CA ARG A 512 17.33 -0.36 15.49
C ARG A 512 15.86 -0.54 15.12
N ARG A 513 15.40 -1.75 14.79
CA ARG A 513 13.97 -2.04 14.57
C ARG A 513 13.15 -1.66 15.78
N LYS A 514 13.57 -2.07 16.98
CA LYS A 514 12.90 -1.70 18.23
C LYS A 514 12.85 -0.18 18.43
N LYS A 515 13.97 0.52 18.25
CA LYS A 515 14.03 1.99 18.36
C LYS A 515 13.13 2.70 17.34
N LEU A 516 13.10 2.20 16.10
CA LEU A 516 12.24 2.71 15.04
C LEU A 516 10.76 2.53 15.38
N THR A 517 10.36 1.33 15.80
CA THR A 517 8.95 1.06 16.12
C THR A 517 8.51 1.85 17.35
N ASP A 518 9.31 1.90 18.40
CA ASP A 518 9.03 2.69 19.61
C ASP A 518 8.90 4.19 19.25
N GLY A 519 9.81 4.71 18.44
CA GLY A 519 9.81 6.10 18.01
C GLY A 519 8.62 6.48 17.13
N ILE A 520 8.30 5.64 16.14
CA ILE A 520 7.15 5.82 15.25
C ILE A 520 5.84 5.71 16.04
N ASN A 521 5.72 4.73 16.94
CA ASN A 521 4.53 4.58 17.78
C ASN A 521 4.37 5.76 18.73
N LYS A 522 5.46 6.29 19.30
CA LYS A 522 5.43 7.52 20.10
C LYS A 522 4.96 8.72 19.27
N PHE A 523 5.42 8.84 18.03
CA PHE A 523 4.96 9.87 17.11
C PHE A 523 3.45 9.74 16.82
N LEU A 524 2.94 8.54 16.54
CA LEU A 524 1.50 8.31 16.36
C LEU A 524 0.70 8.66 17.63
N LYS A 525 1.17 8.22 18.80
CA LYS A 525 0.56 8.52 20.11
C LYS A 525 0.52 10.01 20.44
N SER A 526 1.44 10.81 19.89
CA SER A 526 1.41 12.26 20.10
C SER A 526 0.19 12.94 19.49
N TYR A 527 -0.46 12.31 18.51
CA TYR A 527 -1.72 12.77 17.95
C TYR A 527 -2.93 12.20 18.71
N TYR A 528 -2.93 10.90 18.94
CA TYR A 528 -4.04 10.20 19.59
C TYR A 528 -3.55 8.93 20.27
N GLU A 529 -3.87 8.79 21.55
CA GLU A 529 -3.62 7.56 22.30
C GLU A 529 -4.88 6.69 22.28
N ASP A 530 -4.73 5.51 21.72
CA ASP A 530 -5.82 4.61 21.40
C ASP A 530 -6.00 3.55 22.50
N TYR A 531 -6.94 3.81 23.41
CA TYR A 531 -7.21 2.94 24.56
C TYR A 531 -8.03 1.67 24.21
N SER A 532 -8.38 1.45 22.93
CA SER A 532 -9.15 0.28 22.52
C SER A 532 -8.44 -1.05 22.79
N LYS A 533 -7.10 -1.06 22.88
CA LYS A 533 -6.30 -2.21 23.31
C LYS A 533 -6.48 -2.52 24.80
N ASP A 534 -6.65 -1.50 25.64
CA ASP A 534 -6.79 -1.67 27.09
C ASP A 534 -8.17 -2.24 27.44
N ILE A 535 -9.20 -1.89 26.67
CA ILE A 535 -10.56 -2.45 26.79
C ILE A 535 -10.57 -3.96 26.48
N LYS A 536 -9.97 -4.40 25.37
CA LYS A 536 -9.93 -5.84 25.02
C LYS A 536 -9.08 -6.68 25.99
N ASN A 537 -8.02 -6.10 26.56
CA ASN A 537 -7.21 -6.77 27.58
C ASN A 537 -7.95 -6.92 28.91
N GLN A 538 -8.76 -5.93 29.31
CA GLN A 538 -9.66 -6.06 30.47
C GLN A 538 -10.73 -7.14 30.25
N ASP A 539 -11.34 -7.19 29.06
CA ASP A 539 -12.34 -8.22 28.73
C ASP A 539 -11.73 -9.64 28.76
N LEU A 540 -10.46 -9.80 28.37
CA LEU A 540 -9.77 -11.10 28.37
C LEU A 540 -9.27 -11.54 29.76
N GLN A 541 -8.98 -10.60 30.67
CA GLN A 541 -8.54 -10.93 32.03
C GLN A 541 -9.61 -11.65 32.84
N HIS A 542 -10.89 -11.31 32.65
CA HIS A 542 -11.99 -11.98 33.33
C HIS A 542 -12.02 -13.49 33.05
N TYR A 543 -11.67 -13.93 31.83
CA TYR A 543 -11.59 -15.34 31.50
C TYR A 543 -10.44 -16.07 32.21
N ASP A 544 -9.34 -15.40 32.58
CA ASP A 544 -8.24 -16.07 33.32
C ASP A 544 -8.71 -16.50 34.71
N GLU A 545 -9.50 -15.65 35.39
CA GLU A 545 -10.12 -15.97 36.69
C GLU A 545 -11.14 -17.12 36.58
N GLU A 546 -11.99 -17.11 35.55
CA GLU A 546 -12.95 -18.20 35.31
C GLU A 546 -12.26 -19.54 35.03
N ILE A 547 -11.20 -19.52 34.21
CA ILE A 547 -10.42 -20.70 33.86
C ILE A 547 -9.67 -21.25 35.08
N GLU A 548 -9.11 -20.38 35.92
CA GLU A 548 -8.43 -20.79 37.16
C GLU A 548 -9.40 -21.48 38.13
N ASN A 549 -10.62 -20.93 38.30
CA ASN A 549 -11.66 -21.54 39.12
C ASN A 549 -12.10 -22.92 38.58
N ILE A 550 -12.22 -23.05 37.26
CA ILE A 550 -12.49 -24.34 36.60
C ILE A 550 -11.35 -25.32 36.88
N GLU A 551 -10.09 -24.89 36.74
CA GLU A 551 -8.92 -25.74 36.97
C GLU A 551 -8.88 -26.27 38.41
N ILE A 552 -9.11 -25.40 39.41
CA ILE A 552 -9.18 -25.78 40.83
C ILE A 552 -10.30 -26.79 41.06
N SER A 553 -11.47 -26.55 40.50
CA SER A 553 -12.64 -27.41 40.66
C SER A 553 -12.44 -28.78 39.99
N LEU A 554 -11.83 -28.82 38.81
CA LEU A 554 -11.48 -30.05 38.12
C LEU A 554 -10.48 -30.88 38.95
N ARG A 555 -9.46 -30.25 39.54
CA ARG A 555 -8.51 -30.95 40.41
C ARG A 555 -9.22 -31.61 41.59
N ASN A 556 -10.16 -30.92 42.23
CA ASN A 556 -10.95 -31.48 43.34
C ASN A 556 -11.76 -32.69 42.86
N ILE A 557 -12.57 -32.51 41.81
CA ILE A 557 -13.45 -33.58 41.28
C ILE A 557 -12.66 -34.81 40.85
N ILE A 558 -11.52 -34.61 40.17
CA ILE A 558 -10.68 -35.71 39.71
C ILE A 558 -10.03 -36.40 40.90
N SER A 559 -9.44 -35.65 41.83
CA SER A 559 -8.79 -36.23 43.01
C SER A 559 -9.77 -37.03 43.86
N ASP A 560 -10.91 -36.45 44.22
CA ASP A 560 -11.92 -37.09 45.07
C ASP A 560 -12.41 -38.40 44.44
N ARG A 561 -12.66 -38.39 43.13
CA ARG A 561 -13.18 -39.57 42.43
C ARG A 561 -12.15 -40.67 42.27
N LEU A 562 -10.89 -40.32 42.00
CA LEU A 562 -9.82 -41.29 41.90
C LEU A 562 -9.47 -41.88 43.28
N GLU A 563 -9.47 -41.08 44.33
CA GLU A 563 -9.26 -41.53 45.71
C GLU A 563 -10.39 -42.45 46.20
N LEU A 564 -11.65 -42.15 45.86
CA LEU A 564 -12.79 -43.04 46.20
C LEU A 564 -12.77 -44.38 45.44
N ALA A 565 -12.12 -44.43 44.28
CA ALA A 565 -12.07 -45.61 43.42
C ALA A 565 -10.84 -46.51 43.66
N CYS A 566 -9.96 -46.15 44.61
CA CYS A 566 -8.70 -46.83 44.87
C CYS A 566 -8.58 -47.22 46.35
N GLU A 567 -8.01 -48.40 46.65
CA GLU A 567 -7.90 -48.91 48.02
C GLU A 567 -6.62 -48.46 48.76
N LEU A 568 -5.54 -48.15 48.03
CA LEU A 568 -4.22 -47.88 48.61
C LEU A 568 -3.62 -46.53 48.19
N ASP A 569 -3.35 -46.33 46.89
CA ASP A 569 -2.76 -45.07 46.39
C ASP A 569 -3.22 -44.77 44.95
N ALA A 570 -4.18 -43.87 44.83
CA ALA A 570 -4.75 -43.44 43.55
C ALA A 570 -3.69 -42.85 42.61
N TYR A 571 -2.64 -42.21 43.14
CA TYR A 571 -1.55 -41.68 42.33
C TYR A 571 -0.76 -42.82 41.66
N GLN A 572 -0.51 -43.93 42.35
CA GLN A 572 0.23 -45.06 41.78
C GLN A 572 -0.60 -45.92 40.84
N GLU A 573 -1.87 -46.11 41.14
CA GLU A 573 -2.72 -47.07 40.44
C GLU A 573 -3.42 -46.47 39.20
N LEU A 574 -3.87 -45.22 39.27
CA LEU A 574 -4.78 -44.64 38.28
C LEU A 574 -4.16 -43.54 37.42
N ILE A 575 -3.04 -42.94 37.84
CA ILE A 575 -2.35 -41.92 37.04
C ILE A 575 -1.42 -42.59 36.00
N PRO A 576 -1.47 -42.18 34.72
CA PRO A 576 -0.57 -42.70 33.69
C PRO A 576 0.93 -42.48 34.00
N GLU A 577 1.77 -43.47 33.71
CA GLU A 577 3.19 -43.48 34.08
C GLU A 577 4.00 -42.30 33.49
N HIS A 578 3.67 -41.91 32.25
CA HIS A 578 4.31 -40.78 31.58
C HIS A 578 3.99 -39.42 32.24
N ILE A 579 2.86 -39.30 32.95
CA ILE A 579 2.49 -38.10 33.71
C ILE A 579 3.23 -38.09 35.04
N LYS A 580 3.28 -39.23 35.75
CA LYS A 580 4.01 -39.37 37.02
C LYS A 580 5.47 -38.93 36.89
N GLY A 581 6.15 -39.35 35.82
CA GLY A 581 7.54 -38.98 35.55
C GLY A 581 7.75 -37.47 35.43
N LYS A 582 6.86 -36.77 34.71
CA LYS A 582 6.91 -35.31 34.54
C LYS A 582 6.63 -34.58 35.85
N VAL A 583 5.55 -34.97 36.54
CA VAL A 583 5.09 -34.32 37.79
C VAL A 583 6.11 -34.49 38.91
N ASN A 584 6.69 -35.68 39.08
CA ASN A 584 7.74 -35.90 40.08
C ASN A 584 8.98 -35.03 39.82
N GLY A 585 9.32 -34.79 38.56
CA GLY A 585 10.37 -33.83 38.17
C GLY A 585 10.03 -32.38 38.56
N ARG A 586 8.79 -31.95 38.31
CA ARG A 586 8.29 -30.60 38.69
C ARG A 586 8.29 -30.42 40.21
N ILE A 587 7.83 -31.40 40.99
CA ILE A 587 7.83 -31.38 42.47
C ILE A 587 9.27 -31.35 43.01
N LYS A 588 10.19 -32.15 42.45
CA LYS A 588 11.60 -32.13 42.87
C LYS A 588 12.25 -30.76 42.65
N ASN A 589 11.96 -30.12 41.53
CA ASN A 589 12.43 -28.76 41.25
C ASN A 589 11.82 -27.72 42.21
N TRP A 590 10.55 -27.89 42.59
CA TRP A 590 9.86 -27.01 43.54
C TRP A 590 10.43 -27.11 44.95
N LEU A 591 10.64 -28.33 45.47
CA LEU A 591 11.28 -28.57 46.76
C LEU A 591 12.71 -28.03 46.82
N GLY A 592 13.44 -28.06 45.69
CA GLY A 592 14.77 -27.44 45.59
C GLY A 592 14.76 -25.91 45.67
N LYS A 593 13.63 -25.26 45.33
CA LYS A 593 13.46 -23.80 45.40
C LYS A 593 12.76 -23.34 46.69
N ASN A 594 12.09 -24.25 47.40
CA ASN A 594 11.31 -23.96 48.61
C ASN A 594 11.71 -24.91 49.75
N PRO A 595 12.86 -24.67 50.41
CA PRO A 595 13.42 -25.57 51.42
C PRO A 595 12.60 -25.68 52.73
N GLY A 596 11.53 -24.90 52.89
CA GLY A 596 10.62 -24.95 54.03
C GLY A 596 9.40 -25.87 53.85
N GLU A 597 9.20 -26.48 52.68
CA GLU A 597 8.09 -27.42 52.45
C GLU A 597 8.49 -28.88 52.72
N ASP A 598 7.61 -29.62 53.41
CA ASP A 598 7.82 -31.04 53.71
C ASP A 598 7.39 -31.92 52.52
N LYS A 599 8.27 -32.85 52.13
CA LYS A 599 8.01 -33.86 51.10
C LYS A 599 6.75 -34.69 51.40
N ASN A 600 6.39 -34.89 52.66
CA ASN A 600 5.19 -35.65 53.04
C ASN A 600 3.87 -34.99 52.63
N GLN A 601 3.87 -33.67 52.38
CA GLN A 601 2.67 -32.96 51.91
C GLN A 601 2.23 -33.41 50.51
N PHE A 602 3.13 -34.00 49.73
CA PHE A 602 2.84 -34.56 48.42
C PHE A 602 2.35 -36.01 48.49
N ASN A 603 2.07 -36.58 49.67
CA ASN A 603 1.44 -37.91 49.73
C ASN A 603 -0.05 -37.85 49.33
N ASN A 604 -0.66 -36.68 49.38
CA ASN A 604 -2.03 -36.45 48.94
C ASN A 604 -2.10 -36.22 47.41
N LEU A 605 -3.01 -36.92 46.71
CA LEU A 605 -3.14 -36.81 45.25
C LEU A 605 -3.53 -35.39 44.85
N ARG A 606 -4.49 -34.77 45.54
CA ARG A 606 -4.94 -33.41 45.26
C ARG A 606 -3.80 -32.39 45.27
N ARG A 607 -2.85 -32.51 46.21
CA ARG A 607 -1.67 -31.65 46.29
C ARG A 607 -0.68 -31.92 45.15
N ARG A 608 -0.52 -33.17 44.73
CA ARG A 608 0.28 -33.49 43.52
C ARG A 608 -0.33 -32.90 42.26
N MET A 609 -1.67 -32.86 42.19
CA MET A 609 -2.40 -32.29 41.07
C MET A 609 -2.16 -30.79 40.86
N ASP A 610 -1.64 -30.05 41.86
CA ASP A 610 -1.23 -28.66 41.66
C ASP A 610 -0.08 -28.48 40.64
N PHE A 611 0.63 -29.58 40.34
CA PHE A 611 1.77 -29.60 39.42
C PHE A 611 1.40 -30.14 38.03
N PHE A 612 0.12 -30.40 37.79
CA PHE A 612 -0.39 -30.87 36.50
C PHE A 612 -0.74 -29.67 35.62
N ASP A 613 -0.60 -29.81 34.32
CA ASP A 613 -1.15 -28.89 33.34
C ASP A 613 -2.55 -29.33 32.86
N MET A 614 -3.25 -28.44 32.14
CA MET A 614 -4.62 -28.69 31.68
C MET A 614 -4.75 -29.93 30.78
N GLN A 615 -3.70 -30.28 30.04
CA GLN A 615 -3.71 -31.45 29.17
C GLN A 615 -3.45 -32.73 29.97
N GLU A 616 -2.65 -32.66 31.03
CA GLU A 616 -2.44 -33.77 31.95
C GLU A 616 -3.73 -34.14 32.72
N TYR A 617 -4.60 -33.18 33.09
CA TYR A 617 -5.93 -33.52 33.65
C TYR A 617 -6.79 -34.30 32.65
N LYS A 618 -6.82 -33.83 31.39
CA LYS A 618 -7.54 -34.49 30.30
C LYS A 618 -7.02 -35.91 30.09
N ASP A 619 -5.70 -36.08 30.01
CA ASP A 619 -5.05 -37.37 29.78
C ASP A 619 -5.31 -38.38 30.92
N VAL A 620 -5.41 -37.90 32.17
CA VAL A 620 -5.86 -38.73 33.30
C VAL A 620 -7.30 -39.17 33.11
N ILE A 621 -8.22 -38.24 32.82
CA ILE A 621 -9.66 -38.54 32.68
C ILE A 621 -9.92 -39.54 31.53
N VAL A 622 -9.27 -39.36 30.38
CA VAL A 622 -9.51 -40.24 29.20
C VAL A 622 -8.78 -41.57 29.28
N SER A 623 -7.89 -41.74 30.27
CA SER A 623 -7.11 -42.96 30.43
C SER A 623 -8.02 -44.18 30.57
N LYS A 624 -7.57 -45.32 30.04
CA LYS A 624 -8.34 -46.57 30.06
C LYS A 624 -8.81 -46.98 31.47
N PRO A 625 -8.00 -46.90 32.54
CA PRO A 625 -8.44 -47.29 33.88
C PRO A 625 -9.39 -46.26 34.54
N ALA A 626 -9.28 -44.96 34.22
CA ALA A 626 -10.04 -43.92 34.91
C ALA A 626 -11.33 -43.52 34.20
N TYR A 627 -11.40 -43.59 32.87
CA TYR A 627 -12.54 -43.05 32.11
C TYR A 627 -13.93 -43.59 32.52
N PRO A 628 -14.12 -44.87 32.88
CA PRO A 628 -15.41 -45.36 33.37
C PRO A 628 -15.93 -44.59 34.60
N LEU A 629 -15.03 -44.03 35.41
CA LEU A 629 -15.39 -43.21 36.56
C LEU A 629 -15.94 -41.84 36.13
N PHE A 630 -15.56 -41.35 34.95
CA PHE A 630 -15.81 -39.98 34.50
C PHE A 630 -16.84 -39.86 33.39
N GLU A 631 -17.24 -40.97 32.76
CA GLU A 631 -18.14 -41.01 31.61
C GLU A 631 -19.48 -40.31 31.87
N GLU A 632 -20.13 -40.55 33.02
CA GLU A 632 -21.40 -39.88 33.36
C GLU A 632 -21.27 -38.37 33.57
N THR A 633 -20.08 -37.89 33.92
CA THR A 633 -19.83 -36.48 34.24
C THR A 633 -19.39 -35.68 33.03
N PHE A 634 -18.61 -36.27 32.14
CA PHE A 634 -18.00 -35.57 31.01
C PHE A 634 -18.51 -36.04 29.64
N GLY A 635 -19.37 -37.05 29.60
CA GLY A 635 -19.89 -37.60 28.35
C GLY A 635 -18.80 -38.25 27.50
N SER A 636 -18.88 -38.11 26.18
CA SER A 636 -17.95 -38.78 25.25
C SER A 636 -16.52 -38.22 25.29
N LYS A 637 -15.51 -39.10 25.14
CA LYS A 637 -14.08 -38.73 25.02
C LYS A 637 -13.83 -37.61 24.00
N GLY A 638 -14.43 -37.72 22.82
CA GLY A 638 -14.25 -36.74 21.75
C GLY A 638 -14.78 -35.33 22.12
N THR A 639 -15.90 -35.26 22.84
CA THR A 639 -16.41 -33.97 23.32
C THR A 639 -15.50 -33.38 24.39
N LEU A 640 -15.07 -34.20 25.35
CA LEU A 640 -14.15 -33.77 26.40
C LEU A 640 -12.82 -33.25 25.82
N GLU A 641 -12.23 -33.97 24.85
CA GLU A 641 -10.97 -33.55 24.22
C GLU A 641 -11.09 -32.20 23.51
N VAL A 642 -12.18 -31.98 22.77
CA VAL A 642 -12.46 -30.69 22.12
C VAL A 642 -12.54 -29.58 23.16
N ARG A 643 -13.29 -29.77 24.26
CA ARG A 643 -13.45 -28.75 25.30
C ARG A 643 -12.14 -28.42 26.01
N PHE A 644 -11.34 -29.42 26.37
CA PHE A 644 -10.02 -29.21 26.97
C PHE A 644 -9.06 -28.47 26.03
N ASN A 645 -9.11 -28.74 24.72
CA ASN A 645 -8.28 -28.02 23.75
C ASN A 645 -8.70 -26.55 23.63
N GLN A 646 -10.00 -26.26 23.50
CA GLN A 646 -10.53 -24.90 23.39
C GLN A 646 -10.18 -24.03 24.61
N ILE A 647 -10.37 -24.56 25.83
CA ILE A 647 -10.06 -23.79 27.05
C ILE A 647 -8.54 -23.63 27.25
N ALA A 648 -7.73 -24.62 26.88
CA ALA A 648 -6.27 -24.54 26.95
C ALA A 648 -5.70 -23.53 25.94
N GLU A 649 -6.29 -23.46 24.75
CA GLU A 649 -5.91 -22.48 23.72
C GLU A 649 -6.22 -21.04 24.17
N LEU A 650 -7.41 -20.81 24.74
CA LEU A 650 -7.78 -19.51 25.31
C LEU A 650 -6.84 -19.13 26.47
N ARG A 651 -6.63 -20.03 27.44
CA ARG A 651 -5.73 -19.82 28.60
C ARG A 651 -4.31 -19.47 28.19
N ASN A 652 -3.74 -20.22 27.24
CA ASN A 652 -2.37 -20.00 26.78
C ASN A 652 -2.25 -18.67 26.02
N SER A 653 -3.29 -18.30 25.28
CA SER A 653 -3.30 -17.04 24.55
C SER A 653 -3.37 -15.84 25.50
N ILE A 654 -4.16 -15.93 26.59
CA ILE A 654 -4.21 -14.92 27.66
C ILE A 654 -2.86 -14.83 28.41
N ARG A 655 -2.36 -15.95 28.95
CA ARG A 655 -1.15 -15.96 29.79
C ARG A 655 0.16 -15.60 29.07
N HIS A 656 0.20 -15.78 27.74
CA HIS A 656 1.36 -15.40 26.93
C HIS A 656 1.13 -14.14 26.11
N SER A 657 0.08 -13.37 26.40
CA SER A 657 -0.27 -12.10 25.73
C SER A 657 -0.25 -12.21 24.20
N ARG A 658 -0.76 -13.33 23.67
CA ARG A 658 -0.85 -13.58 22.23
C ARG A 658 -2.11 -12.91 21.67
N ASP A 659 -2.09 -12.57 20.38
CA ASP A 659 -3.30 -12.07 19.72
C ASP A 659 -4.37 -13.18 19.72
N VAL A 660 -5.50 -12.92 20.41
CA VAL A 660 -6.63 -13.85 20.51
C VAL A 660 -7.64 -13.52 19.42
N THR A 661 -7.97 -14.49 18.57
CA THR A 661 -9.02 -14.31 17.56
C THR A 661 -10.40 -14.35 18.20
N ASP A 662 -11.40 -13.68 17.61
CA ASP A 662 -12.77 -13.72 18.13
C ASP A 662 -13.34 -15.16 18.09
N ALA A 663 -12.89 -16.00 17.16
CA ALA A 663 -13.22 -17.43 17.12
C ALA A 663 -12.67 -18.19 18.33
N THR A 664 -11.39 -17.97 18.68
CA THR A 664 -10.76 -18.55 19.87
C THR A 664 -11.47 -18.12 21.17
N ILE A 665 -11.91 -16.86 21.24
CA ILE A 665 -12.70 -16.36 22.39
C ILE A 665 -14.03 -17.11 22.47
N LYS A 666 -14.78 -17.23 21.37
CA LYS A 666 -16.09 -17.90 21.36
C LYS A 666 -16.00 -19.40 21.64
N ASP A 667 -14.97 -20.06 21.12
CA ASP A 667 -14.70 -21.47 21.43
C ASP A 667 -14.32 -21.66 22.91
N GLY A 668 -13.53 -20.75 23.46
CA GLY A 668 -13.19 -20.72 24.88
C GLY A 668 -14.41 -20.46 25.77
N GLU A 669 -15.26 -19.48 25.45
CA GLU A 669 -16.54 -19.21 26.14
C GLU A 669 -17.43 -20.46 26.16
N ALA A 670 -17.59 -21.12 25.01
CA ALA A 670 -18.39 -22.34 24.91
C ALA A 670 -17.83 -23.47 25.79
N SER A 671 -16.50 -23.55 25.93
CA SER A 671 -15.84 -24.51 26.81
C SER A 671 -15.99 -24.15 28.29
N ILE A 672 -15.80 -22.89 28.67
CA ILE A 672 -16.02 -22.39 30.03
C ILE A 672 -17.45 -22.66 30.48
N MET A 673 -18.44 -22.35 29.65
CA MET A 673 -19.85 -22.63 29.95
C MET A 673 -20.10 -24.13 30.17
N TRP A 674 -19.48 -24.98 29.35
CA TRP A 674 -19.62 -26.43 29.46
C TRP A 674 -19.01 -26.96 30.76
N PHE A 675 -17.76 -26.62 31.08
CA PHE A 675 -17.12 -27.01 32.33
C PHE A 675 -17.89 -26.48 33.55
N THR A 676 -18.34 -25.22 33.50
CA THR A 676 -19.13 -24.61 34.58
C THR A 676 -20.44 -25.38 34.81
N SER A 677 -21.10 -25.85 33.75
CA SER A 677 -22.32 -26.66 33.85
C SER A 677 -22.08 -28.01 34.55
N ILE A 678 -20.90 -28.59 34.35
CA ILE A 678 -20.46 -29.85 34.96
C ILE A 678 -20.04 -29.66 36.42
N ILE A 679 -19.37 -28.55 36.73
CA ILE A 679 -18.85 -28.25 38.07
C ILE A 679 -19.96 -27.77 39.02
N ARG A 680 -20.94 -27.01 38.53
CA ARG A 680 -22.00 -26.38 39.35
C ARG A 680 -22.74 -27.36 40.28
N PRO A 681 -23.11 -28.59 39.88
CA PRO A 681 -23.68 -29.59 40.78
C PRO A 681 -22.78 -30.03 41.94
N TYR A 682 -21.45 -30.02 41.76
CA TYR A 682 -20.48 -30.42 42.78
C TYR A 682 -20.23 -29.30 43.80
N LEU A 683 -20.22 -28.05 43.36
CA LEU A 683 -20.12 -26.89 44.26
C LEU A 683 -21.35 -26.78 45.18
N LYS A 684 -22.57 -27.02 44.67
CA LYS A 684 -23.79 -27.06 45.48
C LYS A 684 -23.80 -28.18 46.53
N LYS A 685 -23.18 -29.34 46.24
CA LYS A 685 -23.04 -30.43 47.23
C LYS A 685 -22.05 -30.07 48.35
N ALA A 686 -20.98 -29.35 48.03
CA ALA A 686 -19.99 -28.89 49.01
C ALA A 686 -20.55 -27.80 49.96
N GLU A 687 -21.36 -26.86 49.45
CA GLU A 687 -22.03 -25.85 50.27
C GLU A 687 -23.04 -26.46 51.28
N VAL A 688 -23.81 -27.45 50.85
CA VAL A 688 -24.79 -28.15 51.74
C VAL A 688 -24.13 -29.02 52.81
N MET A 689 -22.88 -29.45 52.59
CA MET A 689 -22.10 -30.18 53.60
C MET A 689 -21.46 -29.25 54.65
N ASN A 690 -21.05 -28.03 54.26
CA ASN A 690 -20.51 -27.04 55.20
C ASN A 690 -21.56 -26.35 56.08
N ASP A 691 -22.83 -26.32 55.66
CA ASP A 691 -23.95 -25.80 56.49
C ASP A 691 -24.50 -26.84 57.50
N ASN A 692 -23.99 -28.08 57.47
CA ASN A 692 -24.37 -29.17 58.39
C ASN A 692 -23.22 -29.65 59.32
N GLU A 693 -22.10 -28.94 59.34
CA GLU A 693 -21.09 -28.97 60.41
C GLU A 693 -21.26 -27.75 61.32
#